data_AF-A0A7C4T5K1-F1
#
_entry.id   AF-A0A7C4T5K1-F1
#
_cell.length_a   1.000
_cell.length_b   1.000
_cell.length_c   1.000
_cell.angle_alpha   90.00
_cell.angle_beta   90.00
_cell.angle_gamma   90.00
#
_symmetry.space_group_name_H-M   'P 1'
#
loop_
_entity.id
_entity.type
_entity.pdbx_description
1 polymer ?
#
loop_
_entity_poly.entity_id
_entity_poly.type
_entity_poly.pdbx_seq_one_letter_code
_entity_poly.pdbx_strand_id
1 'polypeptide(L)'
;MGRKEENIKKAQSLLHQKERIRNIGTAAHIDHGKCVSHETRILVNGRWIRADELWARFEHKRPVPNEYGADVRDVRSESLWTQSLDLSSGKIQFAQLTHIWRLRADAPLVEVESRDGRRIRTTMEHPFVVAEGNGLEYRDARQLQKGHVLVVPRRLISRDDQEEDWLGLEGIMIQRLASDPRFRFRLSPEAQERLGVVGLIDGKQLLGLARLFRMSLASFYPLIEWVTVRTARRGGLPSRRVWLPKRGELESFFWLVGLLYGDGDAHARLHTKDEVLLERARKVLHRLTRRTSFSRPSARVPFLNPGSSSFVRLLRVVFGYPSQHNAWSIRLPDFLHSSPVPVAAAFVQGYFDADGTVEKARSAVSCTFVSEEFSDELQLLLLRFGVRSILLRRKGRNTLYISGRRNLARVPRFSDPEKAALQRELEGRSSTSYVVDLLPVDRNGLAPNDRKGRFYATAGPRPSAQSLLTMAEVRLSAAIPFPNDDLACVEVKAIRTAAAEWVYDFSVPGPQNFVAEGLFVHNTTLSDSLIAGAGMISEELAGQQLFMDYDEQEQARGITINAAIASMVHDYEGGQYLINLIDTPGHVDFGGDVTRAMRAIDGVIILVDAVEGVMPQTETVIRQALKERVRPALFINKVDRLINELKVTPEQMQQRFVKIITDVNARIRKMLPDEMKDEWSLNVEAGNVAFGSAFHKWAISVPYMKKSGIKFSDIYEYLQKGQQKELSKRAPLHQIVLDMVIKHLPNPLVAQKTRIPIIWKGDLESPVGKAMMTVDESGPVGFMVTKIIVDPQAGEVAAGRLFSGKIRRGQELWVSGMPKPQRAQMVAMIVGPDRIPVEEIDAGNVVAVVGLKDAIAGSTVSDDKEMQPFEKIVHYSDPVVTVAIEAKSTQDLPKLVDVLRTIAKADPSIEVEINQETGEHLMSGMGELHLEITQYRIVNEHKVPITASPPIVVYREGVAGKGGPFEGKSPNKHNRFYMEVEPLEPSVVKAIQAGEIAAGQRIKDSKVLAKKLEELGMDRDEAKNVVWIQDTNMLIDATKGIQYLHETMELIKEAFIEAMNRGPLAAEKCMGVKVLLVDAKLHEDSVHRGPAQVIPAARSAIYGAMCQGGRILLEPITKVFINVPQDVMGSAIGDIQGRRGVIEDINQEGELTVIQSKAPVAEMFGFATAIRSATQGRVLWSTENSGFEPVPPTLQPEVVRSIRTRKGLTPEPYDEAYYAA
;
A
#
# COMPACT_ATOMS: atom_id res chain seq x y z
N MET A 1 0.84 12.91 26.46
CA MET A 1 0.79 14.35 26.14
C MET A 1 2.09 15.08 26.47
N GLY A 2 2.66 14.94 27.69
CA GLY A 2 3.86 15.70 28.11
C GLY A 2 5.10 15.62 27.19
N ARG A 3 5.54 14.41 26.74
CA ARG A 3 6.72 14.26 25.86
C ARG A 3 6.58 14.93 24.49
N LYS A 4 5.37 14.94 23.91
CA LYS A 4 5.10 15.53 22.59
C LYS A 4 5.18 17.06 22.65
N GLU A 5 4.53 17.67 23.64
CA GLU A 5 4.62 19.12 23.87
C GLU A 5 6.03 19.57 24.23
N GLU A 6 6.75 18.76 25.02
CA GLU A 6 8.16 19.02 25.34
C GLU A 6 9.04 18.96 24.09
N ASN A 7 8.84 17.98 23.20
CA ASN A 7 9.57 17.87 21.94
C ASN A 7 9.22 19.00 20.97
N ILE A 8 7.95 19.45 20.92
CA ILE A 8 7.57 20.64 20.14
C ILE A 8 8.31 21.88 20.66
N LYS A 9 8.36 22.08 21.98
CA LYS A 9 9.12 23.20 22.58
C LYS A 9 10.62 23.11 22.29
N LYS A 10 11.20 21.92 22.38
CA LYS A 10 12.62 21.67 22.02
C LYS A 10 12.87 21.98 20.54
N ALA A 11 12.03 21.48 19.63
CA ALA A 11 12.12 21.75 18.21
C ALA A 11 12.02 23.25 17.90
N GLN A 12 11.07 23.96 18.53
CA GLN A 12 10.94 25.42 18.42
C GLN A 12 12.22 26.16 18.88
N SER A 13 12.87 25.71 19.95
CA SER A 13 14.11 26.33 20.43
C SER A 13 15.32 26.06 19.52
N LEU A 14 15.33 24.92 18.82
CA LEU A 14 16.41 24.50 17.92
C LEU A 14 16.28 25.09 16.52
N LEU A 15 15.09 25.57 16.15
CA LEU A 15 14.80 26.14 14.84
C LEU A 15 15.70 27.35 14.49
N HIS A 16 16.20 28.05 15.52
CA HIS A 16 17.11 29.19 15.37
C HIS A 16 18.60 28.80 15.44
N GLN A 17 18.94 27.52 15.65
CA GLN A 17 20.31 27.01 15.83
C GLN A 17 20.77 26.22 14.59
N LYS A 18 21.23 26.91 13.56
CA LYS A 18 21.54 26.35 12.23
C LYS A 18 22.57 25.22 12.27
N GLU A 19 23.55 25.29 13.17
CA GLU A 19 24.56 24.27 13.36
C GLU A 19 23.98 22.93 13.86
N ARG A 20 22.81 23.00 14.51
CA ARG A 20 22.10 21.86 15.10
C ARG A 20 20.97 21.31 14.22
N ILE A 21 20.78 21.85 13.02
CA ILE A 21 19.79 21.37 12.07
C ILE A 21 20.43 20.34 11.12
N ARG A 22 19.70 19.28 10.81
CA ARG A 22 20.00 18.33 9.72
C ARG A 22 18.76 18.15 8.87
N ASN A 23 18.87 18.46 7.57
CA ASN A 23 17.81 18.20 6.61
C ASN A 23 18.19 16.96 5.82
N ILE A 24 17.46 15.86 6.01
CA ILE A 24 17.80 14.55 5.46
C ILE A 24 16.62 13.91 4.73
N GLY A 25 16.91 12.99 3.84
CA GLY A 25 15.91 12.13 3.23
C GLY A 25 16.27 10.65 3.33
N THR A 26 15.26 9.79 3.25
CA THR A 26 15.41 8.34 3.07
C THR A 26 15.09 7.97 1.64
N ALA A 27 15.92 7.09 1.07
CA ALA A 27 15.67 6.49 -0.24
C ALA A 27 15.74 4.97 -0.10
N ALA A 28 14.59 4.30 -0.17
CA ALA A 28 14.44 2.87 0.07
C ALA A 28 13.97 2.08 -1.15
N HIS A 29 14.42 0.82 -1.22
CA HIS A 29 13.76 -0.27 -1.92
C HIS A 29 12.75 -0.91 -0.95
N ILE A 30 11.52 -1.14 -1.40
CA ILE A 30 10.39 -1.53 -0.56
C ILE A 30 10.45 -3.03 -0.26
N ASP A 31 10.05 -3.47 0.94
CA ASP A 31 10.27 -4.87 1.33
C ASP A 31 9.36 -5.45 2.44
N HIS A 32 8.89 -6.71 2.28
CA HIS A 32 7.72 -7.34 2.96
C HIS A 32 8.05 -8.71 3.60
N GLY A 33 7.31 -9.20 4.63
CA GLY A 33 7.61 -10.53 5.25
C GLY A 33 6.68 -11.12 6.35
N LYS A 34 5.42 -10.71 6.51
CA LYS A 34 4.55 -11.17 7.63
C LYS A 34 3.34 -11.95 7.14
N CYS A 35 3.24 -13.24 7.46
CA CYS A 35 2.17 -14.08 6.91
C CYS A 35 1.71 -15.19 7.88
N VAL A 36 0.50 -15.71 7.66
CA VAL A 36 -0.09 -16.87 8.34
C VAL A 36 -0.14 -18.09 7.41
N SER A 37 -0.24 -19.31 7.95
CA SER A 37 -0.31 -20.53 7.13
C SER A 37 -1.65 -20.68 6.40
N HIS A 38 -1.67 -21.45 5.31
CA HIS A 38 -2.87 -21.80 4.55
C HIS A 38 -4.05 -22.37 5.38
N GLU A 39 -3.77 -23.16 6.42
CA GLU A 39 -4.78 -23.79 7.28
C GLU A 39 -5.46 -22.81 8.25
N THR A 40 -4.91 -21.61 8.39
CA THR A 40 -5.36 -20.62 9.39
C THR A 40 -6.75 -20.10 9.03
N ARG A 41 -7.70 -20.20 9.95
CA ARG A 41 -9.06 -19.66 9.80
C ARG A 41 -9.10 -18.18 10.17
N ILE A 42 -9.54 -17.35 9.21
CA ILE A 42 -9.70 -15.91 9.34
C ILE A 42 -11.18 -15.59 9.56
N LEU A 43 -11.46 -14.65 10.46
CA LEU A 43 -12.81 -14.15 10.68
C LEU A 43 -13.16 -13.08 9.62
N VAL A 44 -14.14 -13.35 8.77
CA VAL A 44 -14.64 -12.42 7.75
C VAL A 44 -16.17 -12.46 7.71
N ASN A 45 -16.82 -11.29 7.84
CA ASN A 45 -18.29 -11.11 7.86
C ASN A 45 -18.99 -12.11 8.80
N GLY A 46 -18.44 -12.30 10.00
CA GLY A 46 -18.98 -13.23 10.99
C GLY A 46 -18.79 -14.72 10.68
N ARG A 47 -18.04 -15.08 9.63
CA ARG A 47 -17.72 -16.46 9.27
C ARG A 47 -16.23 -16.74 9.41
N TRP A 48 -15.89 -17.96 9.82
CA TRP A 48 -14.52 -18.45 9.77
C TRP A 48 -14.27 -19.10 8.42
N ILE A 49 -13.24 -18.64 7.73
CA ILE A 49 -12.86 -19.15 6.41
C ILE A 49 -11.35 -19.40 6.45
N ARG A 50 -10.89 -20.55 5.96
CA ARG A 50 -9.44 -20.80 5.87
C ARG A 50 -8.77 -19.81 4.91
N ALA A 51 -7.51 -19.47 5.17
CA ALA A 51 -6.78 -18.51 4.37
C ALA A 51 -6.70 -18.91 2.88
N ASP A 52 -6.45 -20.20 2.61
CA ASP A 52 -6.45 -20.78 1.26
C ASP A 52 -7.83 -20.73 0.58
N GLU A 53 -8.90 -21.06 1.30
CA GLU A 53 -10.27 -21.00 0.78
C GLU A 53 -10.72 -19.57 0.50
N LEU A 54 -10.37 -18.63 1.38
CA LEU A 54 -10.70 -17.22 1.21
C LEU A 54 -9.95 -16.65 0.01
N TRP A 55 -8.68 -17.01 -0.15
CA TRP A 55 -7.90 -16.71 -1.34
C TRP A 55 -8.54 -17.29 -2.62
N ALA A 56 -8.86 -18.59 -2.61
CA ALA A 56 -9.43 -19.28 -3.77
C ALA A 56 -10.75 -18.64 -4.27
N ARG A 57 -11.56 -18.07 -3.37
CA ARG A 57 -12.78 -17.33 -3.76
C ARG A 57 -12.48 -16.15 -4.68
N PHE A 58 -11.32 -15.52 -4.54
CA PHE A 58 -10.94 -14.35 -5.31
C PHE A 58 -9.81 -14.63 -6.30
N GLU A 59 -9.41 -15.89 -6.46
CA GLU A 59 -8.35 -16.28 -7.41
C GLU A 59 -8.65 -15.82 -8.84
N HIS A 60 -9.93 -15.79 -9.22
CA HIS A 60 -10.43 -15.32 -10.51
C HIS A 60 -10.32 -13.81 -10.73
N LYS A 61 -10.18 -13.00 -9.67
CA LYS A 61 -9.96 -11.56 -9.80
C LYS A 61 -8.54 -11.30 -10.32
N ARG A 62 -8.37 -10.20 -11.05
CA ARG A 62 -7.05 -9.83 -11.56
C ARG A 62 -6.08 -9.61 -10.39
N PRO A 63 -4.86 -10.18 -10.45
CA PRO A 63 -3.84 -9.92 -9.46
C PRO A 63 -3.53 -8.43 -9.37
N VAL A 64 -3.35 -7.92 -8.15
CA VAL A 64 -2.81 -6.58 -7.93
C VAL A 64 -1.31 -6.64 -8.17
N PRO A 65 -0.76 -5.80 -9.07
CA PRO A 65 0.68 -5.71 -9.26
C PRO A 65 1.35 -5.35 -7.92
N ASN A 66 2.35 -6.13 -7.53
CA ASN A 66 3.19 -5.90 -6.36
C ASN A 66 4.59 -6.43 -6.66
N GLU A 67 5.58 -5.93 -5.93
CA GLU A 67 7.01 -6.13 -6.21
C GLU A 67 7.56 -7.46 -5.62
N TYR A 68 6.77 -8.20 -4.83
CA TYR A 68 7.23 -9.30 -3.95
C TYR A 68 7.02 -10.71 -4.50
N GLY A 69 6.58 -10.84 -5.75
CA GLY A 69 6.12 -12.12 -6.29
C GLY A 69 4.91 -12.70 -5.54
N ALA A 70 4.30 -11.92 -4.66
CA ALA A 70 3.10 -12.28 -3.93
C ALA A 70 1.92 -12.28 -4.89
N ASP A 71 1.10 -13.31 -4.82
CA ASP A 71 -0.17 -13.33 -5.51
C ASP A 71 -1.15 -12.50 -4.67
N VAL A 72 -1.62 -11.35 -5.16
CA VAL A 72 -2.46 -10.43 -4.37
C VAL A 72 -3.81 -10.21 -5.04
N ARG A 73 -4.90 -10.16 -4.28
CA ARG A 73 -6.25 -9.87 -4.79
C ARG A 73 -6.83 -8.65 -4.08
N ASP A 74 -7.24 -7.65 -4.86
CA ASP A 74 -8.03 -6.51 -4.38
C ASP A 74 -9.46 -6.99 -4.08
N VAL A 75 -9.85 -6.82 -2.82
CA VAL A 75 -11.17 -7.18 -2.29
C VAL A 75 -11.90 -5.98 -1.70
N ARG A 76 -11.45 -4.73 -1.97
CA ARG A 76 -12.11 -3.50 -1.52
C ARG A 76 -13.59 -3.42 -1.93
N SER A 77 -13.92 -3.95 -3.11
CA SER A 77 -15.31 -4.01 -3.61
C SER A 77 -16.20 -5.04 -2.90
N GLU A 78 -15.62 -6.00 -2.16
CA GLU A 78 -16.31 -7.21 -1.70
C GLU A 78 -16.89 -7.10 -0.28
N SER A 79 -16.82 -5.91 0.34
CA SER A 79 -17.35 -5.65 1.69
C SER A 79 -16.97 -6.75 2.70
N LEU A 80 -15.68 -7.12 2.73
CA LEU A 80 -15.16 -8.14 3.65
C LEU A 80 -14.71 -7.48 4.95
N TRP A 81 -15.41 -7.71 6.06
CA TRP A 81 -15.15 -7.10 7.36
C TRP A 81 -14.63 -8.11 8.36
N THR A 82 -13.61 -7.74 9.13
CA THR A 82 -13.11 -8.48 10.28
C THR A 82 -13.24 -7.64 11.54
N GLN A 83 -12.87 -8.22 12.68
CA GLN A 83 -12.70 -7.47 13.92
C GLN A 83 -11.23 -7.16 14.14
N SER A 84 -10.96 -5.99 14.70
CA SER A 84 -9.61 -5.49 14.95
C SER A 84 -9.53 -4.79 16.31
N LEU A 85 -8.41 -4.95 17.00
CA LEU A 85 -8.13 -4.34 18.30
C LEU A 85 -7.36 -3.04 18.12
N ASP A 86 -7.90 -1.93 18.59
CA ASP A 86 -7.10 -0.72 18.78
C ASP A 86 -6.34 -0.84 20.12
N LEU A 87 -5.01 -0.96 20.09
CA LEU A 87 -4.20 -1.12 21.30
C LEU A 87 -4.24 0.13 22.19
N SER A 88 -4.47 1.31 21.63
CA SER A 88 -4.50 2.56 22.38
C SER A 88 -5.75 2.70 23.25
N SER A 89 -6.89 2.23 22.75
CA SER A 89 -8.18 2.28 23.46
C SER A 89 -8.59 0.96 24.11
N GLY A 90 -7.96 -0.14 23.73
CA GLY A 90 -8.34 -1.50 24.14
C GLY A 90 -9.73 -1.91 23.62
N LYS A 91 -10.28 -1.20 22.64
CA LYS A 91 -11.61 -1.49 22.06
C LYS A 91 -11.46 -2.32 20.78
N ILE A 92 -12.39 -3.25 20.62
CA ILE A 92 -12.56 -4.01 19.38
C ILE A 92 -13.50 -3.21 18.46
N GLN A 93 -13.11 -3.06 17.20
CA GLN A 93 -13.91 -2.42 16.15
C GLN A 93 -13.95 -3.26 14.88
N PHE A 94 -14.89 -2.97 13.99
CA PHE A 94 -14.92 -3.60 12.67
C PHE A 94 -13.96 -2.89 11.72
N ALA A 95 -13.19 -3.65 10.95
CA ALA A 95 -12.26 -3.15 9.96
C ALA A 95 -12.39 -3.95 8.65
N GLN A 96 -12.24 -3.29 7.51
CA GLN A 96 -12.42 -3.92 6.20
C GLN A 96 -11.10 -4.52 5.69
N LEU A 97 -11.15 -5.75 5.19
CA LEU A 97 -10.05 -6.34 4.41
C LEU A 97 -10.03 -5.69 3.03
N THR A 98 -8.88 -5.15 2.65
CA THR A 98 -8.69 -4.50 1.35
C THR A 98 -7.95 -5.39 0.37
N HIS A 99 -6.96 -6.15 0.84
CA HIS A 99 -6.15 -7.03 0.03
C HIS A 99 -5.96 -8.38 0.71
N ILE A 100 -5.92 -9.42 -0.10
CA ILE A 100 -5.53 -10.76 0.31
C ILE A 100 -4.23 -11.09 -0.43
N TRP A 101 -3.27 -11.65 0.27
CA TRP A 101 -1.95 -11.99 -0.24
C TRP A 101 -1.75 -13.50 -0.11
N ARG A 102 -1.11 -14.12 -1.10
CA ARG A 102 -0.60 -15.50 -1.08
C ARG A 102 0.85 -15.48 -1.54
N LEU A 103 1.74 -15.95 -0.68
CA LEU A 103 3.18 -16.03 -0.91
C LEU A 103 3.63 -17.46 -0.71
N ARG A 104 4.70 -17.86 -1.40
CA ARG A 104 5.31 -19.17 -1.15
C ARG A 104 6.04 -19.11 0.19
N ALA A 105 5.93 -20.14 1.02
CA ALA A 105 6.70 -20.20 2.24
C ALA A 105 8.15 -20.57 1.91
N ASP A 106 9.06 -19.65 2.18
CA ASP A 106 10.50 -19.75 1.99
C ASP A 106 11.23 -20.26 3.25
N ALA A 107 10.59 -20.18 4.41
CA ALA A 107 11.09 -20.65 5.70
C ALA A 107 10.06 -21.49 6.49
N PRO A 108 10.51 -22.32 7.45
CA PRO A 108 9.63 -22.99 8.39
C PRO A 108 8.84 -22.00 9.24
N LEU A 109 7.55 -22.27 9.41
CA LEU A 109 6.64 -21.50 10.24
C LEU A 109 6.80 -21.81 11.73
N VAL A 110 6.35 -20.88 12.56
CA VAL A 110 6.20 -21.05 14.01
C VAL A 110 4.75 -21.39 14.32
N GLU A 111 4.52 -22.56 14.92
CA GLU A 111 3.24 -22.94 15.51
C GLU A 111 3.18 -22.47 16.97
N VAL A 112 2.28 -21.55 17.29
CA VAL A 112 2.01 -21.08 18.65
C VAL A 112 0.77 -21.81 19.18
N GLU A 113 0.91 -22.54 20.28
CA GLU A 113 -0.20 -23.19 21.00
C GLU A 113 -0.50 -22.40 22.28
N SER A 114 -1.74 -21.94 22.44
CA SER A 114 -2.23 -21.27 23.64
C SER A 114 -2.73 -22.25 24.71
N ARG A 115 -2.84 -21.80 25.96
CA ARG A 115 -3.26 -22.61 27.10
C ARG A 115 -4.73 -23.02 27.05
N ASP A 116 -5.56 -22.27 26.32
CA ASP A 116 -6.95 -22.66 26.00
C ASP A 116 -7.04 -23.64 24.81
N GLY A 117 -5.93 -24.05 24.20
CA GLY A 117 -5.86 -25.16 23.23
C GLY A 117 -5.95 -24.76 21.75
N ARG A 118 -5.91 -23.46 21.43
CA ARG A 118 -5.81 -22.95 20.06
C ARG A 118 -4.39 -23.05 19.53
N ARG A 119 -4.26 -23.22 18.22
CA ARG A 119 -2.99 -23.24 17.51
C ARG A 119 -3.08 -22.33 16.30
N ILE A 120 -2.01 -21.59 16.05
CA ILE A 120 -1.84 -20.79 14.84
C ILE A 120 -0.42 -20.98 14.33
N ARG A 121 -0.24 -21.04 13.01
CA ARG A 121 1.06 -21.14 12.37
C ARG A 121 1.33 -19.87 11.58
N THR A 122 2.44 -19.22 11.86
CA THR A 122 2.80 -17.92 11.26
C THR A 122 4.27 -17.92 10.84
N THR A 123 4.68 -16.95 10.03
CA THR A 123 6.11 -16.68 9.85
C THR A 123 6.74 -16.29 11.18
N MET A 124 8.06 -16.50 11.32
CA MET A 124 8.83 -16.21 12.55
C MET A 124 8.76 -14.73 12.98
N GLU A 125 8.50 -13.87 12.00
CA GLU A 125 8.48 -12.40 12.05
C GLU A 125 7.11 -11.82 12.46
N HIS A 126 6.13 -12.70 12.62
CA HIS A 126 4.74 -12.33 12.71
C HIS A 126 4.38 -11.83 14.12
N PRO A 127 3.81 -10.62 14.30
CA PRO A 127 3.61 -10.04 15.63
C PRO A 127 2.28 -10.50 16.25
N PHE A 128 2.33 -10.84 17.54
CA PHE A 128 1.19 -11.14 18.41
C PHE A 128 0.98 -10.05 19.46
N VAL A 129 -0.26 -9.78 19.84
CA VAL A 129 -0.56 -8.88 20.96
C VAL A 129 -0.34 -9.61 22.28
N VAL A 130 0.59 -9.11 23.11
CA VAL A 130 0.85 -9.63 24.45
C VAL A 130 0.54 -8.56 25.51
N ALA A 131 0.09 -9.01 26.68
CA ALA A 131 -0.05 -8.16 27.85
C ALA A 131 1.19 -8.29 28.74
N GLU A 132 1.90 -7.19 28.95
CA GLU A 132 3.08 -7.11 29.82
C GLU A 132 3.03 -5.83 30.67
N GLY A 133 3.21 -5.96 31.98
CA GLY A 133 3.13 -4.82 32.91
C GLY A 133 1.75 -4.16 32.92
N ASN A 134 1.72 -2.85 32.63
CA ASN A 134 0.52 -2.00 32.62
C ASN A 134 -0.05 -1.72 31.20
N GLY A 135 0.44 -2.38 30.14
CA GLY A 135 0.09 -2.06 28.75
C GLY A 135 -0.07 -3.27 27.81
N LEU A 136 -0.32 -2.96 26.52
CA LEU A 136 -0.48 -3.91 25.41
C LEU A 136 0.63 -3.65 24.40
N GLU A 137 1.46 -4.65 24.11
CA GLU A 137 2.52 -4.52 23.10
C GLU A 137 2.47 -5.65 22.07
N TYR A 138 3.07 -5.40 20.89
CA TYR A 138 3.33 -6.45 19.91
C TYR A 138 4.62 -7.21 20.24
N ARG A 139 4.60 -8.52 20.03
CA ARG A 139 5.75 -9.41 20.20
C ARG A 139 5.79 -10.45 19.08
N ASP A 140 6.91 -10.55 18.39
CA ASP A 140 7.08 -11.47 17.26
C ASP A 140 6.92 -12.94 17.68
N ALA A 141 6.46 -13.78 16.76
CA ALA A 141 6.27 -15.21 16.96
C ALA A 141 7.54 -15.90 17.48
N ARG A 142 8.72 -15.54 16.95
CA ARG A 142 10.02 -16.07 17.42
C ARG A 142 10.41 -15.63 18.83
N GLN A 143 9.84 -14.52 19.31
CA GLN A 143 10.11 -13.96 20.65
C GLN A 143 9.08 -14.43 21.68
N LEU A 144 8.02 -15.12 21.26
CA LEU A 144 7.11 -15.75 22.20
C LEU A 144 7.82 -16.84 22.98
N GLN A 145 7.45 -16.98 24.25
CA GLN A 145 7.92 -18.05 25.12
C GLN A 145 6.74 -18.62 25.88
N LYS A 146 6.87 -19.87 26.31
CA LYS A 146 5.88 -20.52 27.19
C LYS A 146 5.66 -19.66 28.44
N GLY A 147 4.41 -19.29 28.70
CA GLY A 147 4.01 -18.45 29.82
C GLY A 147 3.78 -16.97 29.48
N HIS A 148 4.16 -16.48 28.28
CA HIS A 148 3.73 -15.15 27.82
C HIS A 148 2.20 -15.09 27.72
N VAL A 149 1.60 -13.95 28.06
CA VAL A 149 0.14 -13.77 28.07
C VAL A 149 -0.28 -13.06 26.79
N LEU A 150 -0.97 -13.77 25.89
CA LEU A 150 -1.56 -13.20 24.67
C LEU A 150 -2.88 -12.50 25.00
N VAL A 151 -3.11 -11.34 24.40
CA VAL A 151 -4.43 -10.69 24.42
C VAL A 151 -5.24 -11.14 23.23
N VAL A 152 -6.46 -11.58 23.52
CA VAL A 152 -7.30 -12.31 22.57
C VAL A 152 -8.77 -11.88 22.70
N PRO A 153 -9.58 -11.97 21.64
CA PRO A 153 -11.00 -11.63 21.72
C PRO A 153 -11.77 -12.61 22.61
N ARG A 154 -12.49 -12.12 23.62
CA ARG A 154 -13.44 -12.94 24.41
C ARG A 154 -14.75 -13.13 23.69
N ARG A 155 -15.25 -12.05 23.08
CA ARG A 155 -16.51 -12.02 22.36
C ARG A 155 -16.25 -11.53 20.94
N LEU A 156 -16.74 -12.28 19.97
CA LEU A 156 -16.73 -11.89 18.55
C LEU A 156 -18.18 -11.73 18.11
N ILE A 157 -18.56 -10.52 17.74
CA ILE A 157 -19.89 -10.21 17.21
C ILE A 157 -19.80 -10.11 15.69
N SER A 158 -20.77 -10.69 15.00
CA SER A 158 -20.97 -10.37 13.59
C SER A 158 -21.59 -8.97 13.49
N ARG A 159 -21.32 -8.26 12.38
CA ARG A 159 -21.98 -6.99 12.09
C ARG A 159 -23.50 -7.15 11.99
N ASP A 160 -23.95 -8.33 11.55
CA ASP A 160 -25.36 -8.70 11.36
C ASP A 160 -26.03 -9.24 12.65
N ASP A 161 -25.26 -9.40 13.75
CA ASP A 161 -25.82 -9.90 15.02
C ASP A 161 -26.80 -8.91 15.67
N GLN A 162 -26.81 -7.64 15.24
CA GLN A 162 -27.72 -6.61 15.78
C GLN A 162 -29.11 -6.61 15.13
N GLU A 163 -29.26 -7.11 13.90
CA GLU A 163 -30.55 -7.17 13.18
C GLU A 163 -31.14 -8.60 13.14
N GLU A 164 -30.40 -9.60 13.65
CA GLU A 164 -30.69 -11.04 13.52
C GLU A 164 -30.96 -11.44 12.06
N ASP A 165 -29.91 -11.85 11.32
CA ASP A 165 -30.03 -12.25 9.90
C ASP A 165 -30.78 -13.59 9.69
N TRP A 166 -32.07 -13.57 9.98
CA TRP A 166 -33.00 -14.67 9.75
C TRP A 166 -33.21 -14.93 8.26
N LEU A 167 -33.21 -13.87 7.44
CA LEU A 167 -33.42 -13.97 6.00
C LEU A 167 -32.23 -14.69 5.34
N GLY A 168 -31.01 -14.39 5.73
CA GLY A 168 -29.82 -15.10 5.26
C GLY A 168 -29.84 -16.58 5.62
N LEU A 169 -30.24 -16.93 6.85
CA LEU A 169 -30.40 -18.33 7.27
C LEU A 169 -31.43 -19.08 6.40
N GLU A 170 -32.63 -18.51 6.24
CA GLU A 170 -33.71 -19.07 5.42
C GLU A 170 -33.26 -19.23 3.96
N GLY A 171 -32.56 -18.22 3.41
CA GLY A 171 -31.99 -18.24 2.08
C GLY A 171 -30.96 -19.36 1.87
N ILE A 172 -30.02 -19.54 2.81
CA ILE A 172 -29.00 -20.60 2.76
C ILE A 172 -29.66 -21.99 2.77
N MET A 173 -30.66 -22.20 3.64
CA MET A 173 -31.38 -23.47 3.71
C MET A 173 -32.07 -23.80 2.37
N ILE A 174 -32.77 -22.83 1.77
CA ILE A 174 -33.40 -23.04 0.45
C ILE A 174 -32.35 -23.28 -0.62
N GLN A 175 -31.28 -22.48 -0.66
CA GLN A 175 -30.22 -22.62 -1.65
C GLN A 175 -29.59 -24.02 -1.62
N ARG A 176 -29.24 -24.53 -0.43
CA ARG A 176 -28.68 -25.88 -0.28
C ARG A 176 -29.66 -26.96 -0.72
N LEU A 177 -30.92 -26.86 -0.31
CA LEU A 177 -31.96 -27.80 -0.72
C LEU A 177 -32.18 -27.78 -2.24
N ALA A 178 -32.26 -26.59 -2.85
CA ALA A 178 -32.48 -26.43 -4.29
C ALA A 178 -31.30 -26.90 -5.14
N SER A 179 -30.09 -26.93 -4.56
CA SER A 179 -28.88 -27.41 -5.23
C SER A 179 -28.83 -28.93 -5.40
N ASP A 180 -29.53 -29.71 -4.55
CA ASP A 180 -29.65 -31.16 -4.76
C ASP A 180 -30.85 -31.47 -5.68
N PRO A 181 -30.63 -32.00 -6.89
CA PRO A 181 -31.67 -32.19 -7.91
C PRO A 181 -32.74 -33.21 -7.50
N ARG A 182 -32.52 -33.95 -6.42
CA ARG A 182 -33.47 -34.95 -5.91
C ARG A 182 -34.62 -34.34 -5.10
N PHE A 183 -34.46 -33.12 -4.58
CA PHE A 183 -35.53 -32.48 -3.83
C PHE A 183 -36.66 -32.01 -4.75
N ARG A 184 -37.87 -32.10 -4.22
CA ARG A 184 -39.10 -31.55 -4.79
C ARG A 184 -39.77 -30.70 -3.73
N PHE A 185 -40.22 -29.51 -4.13
CA PHE A 185 -40.78 -28.49 -3.27
C PHE A 185 -42.27 -28.36 -3.54
N ARG A 186 -43.05 -28.33 -2.46
CA ARG A 186 -44.46 -27.96 -2.50
C ARG A 186 -44.61 -26.54 -1.97
N LEU A 187 -45.08 -25.64 -2.83
CA LEU A 187 -45.48 -24.28 -2.44
C LEU A 187 -46.91 -24.30 -1.86
N SER A 188 -47.23 -23.33 -1.00
CA SER A 188 -48.60 -23.14 -0.49
C SER A 188 -49.57 -22.84 -1.64
N PRO A 189 -50.87 -23.17 -1.51
CA PRO A 189 -51.86 -22.92 -2.56
C PRO A 189 -51.86 -21.47 -3.07
N GLU A 190 -51.79 -20.50 -2.15
CA GLU A 190 -51.71 -19.07 -2.44
C GLU A 190 -50.45 -18.72 -3.26
N ALA A 191 -49.31 -19.31 -2.91
CA ALA A 191 -48.06 -19.10 -3.64
C ALA A 191 -48.08 -19.75 -5.02
N GLN A 192 -48.74 -20.90 -5.18
CA GLN A 192 -48.92 -21.57 -6.47
C GLN A 192 -49.75 -20.75 -7.45
N GLU A 193 -50.85 -20.17 -6.96
CA GLU A 193 -51.70 -19.27 -7.73
C GLU A 193 -50.93 -17.99 -8.10
N ARG A 194 -50.29 -17.35 -7.12
CA ARG A 194 -49.54 -16.10 -7.33
C ARG A 194 -48.36 -16.25 -8.29
N LEU A 195 -47.68 -17.39 -8.28
CA LEU A 195 -46.47 -17.62 -9.09
C LEU A 195 -46.74 -18.40 -10.39
N GLY A 196 -48.00 -18.80 -10.65
CA GLY A 196 -48.39 -19.52 -11.86
C GLY A 196 -47.82 -20.94 -11.95
N VAL A 197 -47.71 -21.64 -10.82
CA VAL A 197 -47.02 -22.94 -10.72
C VAL A 197 -47.98 -24.04 -10.27
N VAL A 198 -48.13 -25.09 -11.09
CA VAL A 198 -48.97 -26.25 -10.75
C VAL A 198 -48.13 -27.45 -10.33
N GLY A 199 -48.45 -28.06 -9.18
CA GLY A 199 -47.85 -29.34 -8.75
C GLY A 199 -46.60 -29.21 -7.88
N LEU A 200 -45.62 -30.07 -8.09
CA LEU A 200 -44.32 -30.06 -7.39
C LEU A 200 -43.26 -29.49 -8.31
N ILE A 201 -42.42 -28.62 -7.77
CA ILE A 201 -41.28 -28.06 -8.51
C ILE A 201 -39.97 -28.65 -8.04
N ASP A 202 -38.99 -28.72 -8.94
CA ASP A 202 -37.61 -29.05 -8.60
C ASP A 202 -36.81 -27.80 -8.24
N GLY A 203 -35.57 -28.00 -7.77
CA GLY A 203 -34.69 -26.91 -7.37
C GLY A 203 -34.34 -25.93 -8.50
N LYS A 204 -34.23 -26.40 -9.75
CA LYS A 204 -33.95 -25.52 -10.91
C LYS A 204 -35.14 -24.61 -11.19
N GLN A 205 -36.34 -25.16 -11.14
CA GLN A 205 -37.58 -24.39 -11.29
C GLN A 205 -37.75 -23.37 -10.15
N LEU A 206 -37.45 -23.75 -8.90
CA LEU A 206 -37.49 -22.82 -7.75
C LEU A 206 -36.50 -21.66 -7.92
N LEU A 207 -35.25 -21.93 -8.30
CA LEU A 207 -34.24 -20.91 -8.58
C LEU A 207 -34.62 -20.03 -9.78
N GLY A 208 -35.26 -20.62 -10.80
CA GLY A 208 -35.80 -19.91 -11.96
C GLY A 208 -36.92 -18.93 -11.59
N LEU A 209 -37.86 -19.35 -10.74
CA LEU A 209 -38.93 -18.49 -10.22
C LEU A 209 -38.37 -17.32 -9.41
N ALA A 210 -37.36 -17.56 -8.57
CA ALA A 210 -36.69 -16.49 -7.82
C ALA A 210 -36.09 -15.42 -8.73
N ARG A 211 -35.47 -15.83 -9.85
CA ARG A 211 -34.94 -14.90 -10.87
C ARG A 211 -36.06 -14.18 -11.61
N LEU A 212 -37.09 -14.89 -12.04
CA LEU A 212 -38.20 -14.34 -12.83
C LEU A 212 -38.95 -13.25 -12.07
N PHE A 213 -39.25 -13.49 -10.79
CA PHE A 213 -39.99 -12.55 -9.95
C PHE A 213 -39.09 -11.56 -9.18
N ARG A 214 -37.77 -11.57 -9.42
CA ARG A 214 -36.77 -10.75 -8.71
C ARG A 214 -36.91 -10.83 -7.18
N MET A 215 -37.23 -12.00 -6.67
CA MET A 215 -37.42 -12.25 -5.23
C MET A 215 -36.20 -12.96 -4.64
N SER A 216 -35.84 -12.62 -3.40
CA SER A 216 -34.77 -13.33 -2.68
C SER A 216 -35.17 -14.78 -2.36
N LEU A 217 -34.20 -15.70 -2.25
CA LEU A 217 -34.49 -17.08 -1.86
C LEU A 217 -35.07 -17.19 -0.44
N ALA A 218 -34.72 -16.25 0.44
CA ALA A 218 -35.30 -16.14 1.78
C ALA A 218 -36.82 -15.94 1.70
N SER A 219 -37.29 -15.09 0.76
CA SER A 219 -38.71 -14.82 0.54
C SER A 219 -39.50 -16.05 0.09
N PHE A 220 -38.84 -17.09 -0.44
CA PHE A 220 -39.49 -18.37 -0.80
C PHE A 220 -39.62 -19.33 0.38
N TYR A 221 -38.77 -19.22 1.40
CA TYR A 221 -38.81 -20.10 2.57
C TYR A 221 -40.20 -20.16 3.24
N PRO A 222 -40.90 -19.03 3.52
CA PRO A 222 -42.24 -19.10 4.11
C PRO A 222 -43.30 -19.67 3.14
N LEU A 223 -43.08 -19.56 1.83
CA LEU A 223 -44.01 -20.04 0.79
C LEU A 223 -43.93 -21.56 0.57
N ILE A 224 -42.88 -22.23 1.04
CA ILE A 224 -42.73 -23.68 0.95
C ILE A 224 -43.43 -24.33 2.15
N GLU A 225 -44.32 -25.29 1.87
CA GLU A 225 -44.98 -26.08 2.91
C GLU A 225 -44.12 -27.27 3.34
N TRP A 226 -43.68 -28.07 2.36
CA TRP A 226 -42.92 -29.29 2.59
C TRP A 226 -42.05 -29.67 1.40
N VAL A 227 -41.04 -30.49 1.68
CA VAL A 227 -40.11 -31.06 0.71
C VAL A 227 -40.14 -32.57 0.72
N THR A 228 -39.81 -33.19 -0.41
CA THR A 228 -39.61 -34.66 -0.52
C THR A 228 -38.47 -34.98 -1.49
N VAL A 229 -37.90 -36.18 -1.38
CA VAL A 229 -36.80 -36.67 -2.20
C VAL A 229 -37.28 -37.78 -3.13
N ARG A 230 -36.95 -37.67 -4.42
CA ARG A 230 -37.17 -38.75 -5.40
C ARG A 230 -36.07 -39.81 -5.27
N THR A 231 -36.43 -41.07 -5.03
CA THR A 231 -35.48 -42.19 -4.92
C THR A 231 -35.07 -42.71 -6.30
N ALA A 232 -33.82 -43.16 -6.45
CA ALA A 232 -33.24 -43.57 -7.74
C ALA A 232 -33.77 -44.91 -8.30
N ARG A 233 -34.63 -45.63 -7.56
CA ARG A 233 -35.23 -46.89 -8.04
C ARG A 233 -36.45 -46.60 -8.90
N ARG A 234 -36.43 -47.00 -10.19
CA ARG A 234 -37.64 -47.06 -11.03
C ARG A 234 -38.70 -47.89 -10.30
N GLY A 235 -39.86 -47.29 -10.01
CA GLY A 235 -40.98 -47.93 -9.31
C GLY A 235 -41.01 -47.81 -7.78
N GLY A 236 -40.07 -47.09 -7.14
CA GLY A 236 -40.10 -46.86 -5.69
C GLY A 236 -41.15 -45.84 -5.27
N LEU A 237 -41.90 -46.11 -4.19
CA LEU A 237 -42.79 -45.14 -3.53
C LEU A 237 -42.01 -43.85 -3.20
N PRO A 238 -42.60 -42.65 -3.41
CA PRO A 238 -41.95 -41.39 -3.05
C PRO A 238 -41.60 -41.38 -1.56
N SER A 239 -40.43 -40.81 -1.21
CA SER A 239 -40.04 -40.70 0.19
C SER A 239 -41.04 -39.84 0.97
N ARG A 240 -41.10 -40.04 2.28
CA ARG A 240 -42.03 -39.30 3.14
C ARG A 240 -41.71 -37.80 3.12
N ARG A 241 -42.76 -36.99 3.29
CA ARG A 241 -42.70 -35.52 3.26
C ARG A 241 -42.02 -34.99 4.52
N VAL A 242 -41.33 -33.87 4.39
CA VAL A 242 -40.74 -33.11 5.50
C VAL A 242 -41.26 -31.69 5.44
N TRP A 243 -41.99 -31.26 6.46
CA TRP A 243 -42.44 -29.88 6.60
C TRP A 243 -41.25 -29.03 7.04
N LEU A 244 -41.02 -27.92 6.33
CA LEU A 244 -39.93 -27.02 6.70
C LEU A 244 -40.32 -26.22 7.96
N PRO A 245 -39.46 -26.15 8.98
CA PRO A 245 -39.76 -25.44 10.22
C PRO A 245 -39.94 -23.95 9.94
N LYS A 246 -41.00 -23.34 10.46
CA LYS A 246 -41.19 -21.87 10.39
C LYS A 246 -40.28 -21.17 11.40
N ARG A 247 -40.11 -19.85 11.28
CA ARG A 247 -39.15 -19.06 12.11
C ARG A 247 -39.24 -19.37 13.61
N GLY A 248 -40.44 -19.36 14.19
CA GLY A 248 -40.66 -19.68 15.61
C GLY A 248 -40.37 -21.13 16.02
N GLU A 249 -40.10 -22.02 15.07
CA GLU A 249 -39.75 -23.43 15.31
C GLU A 249 -38.26 -23.71 15.05
N LEU A 250 -37.50 -22.74 14.51
CA LEU A 250 -36.10 -22.93 14.13
C LEU A 250 -35.21 -23.26 15.32
N GLU A 251 -35.38 -22.61 16.47
CA GLU A 251 -34.61 -22.96 17.68
C GLU A 251 -34.84 -24.42 18.10
N SER A 252 -36.11 -24.86 18.15
CA SER A 252 -36.46 -26.25 18.46
C SER A 252 -35.90 -27.24 17.44
N PHE A 253 -35.89 -26.86 16.17
CA PHE A 253 -35.32 -27.67 15.10
C PHE A 253 -33.80 -27.77 15.23
N PHE A 254 -33.09 -26.65 15.41
CA PHE A 254 -31.64 -26.62 15.54
C PHE A 254 -31.17 -27.33 16.80
N TRP A 255 -31.92 -27.23 17.89
CA TRP A 255 -31.74 -28.06 19.08
C TRP A 255 -31.82 -29.56 18.76
N LEU A 256 -32.85 -30.01 18.02
CA LEU A 256 -32.95 -31.40 17.59
C LEU A 256 -31.76 -31.80 16.70
N VAL A 257 -31.33 -30.92 15.79
CA VAL A 257 -30.16 -31.18 14.94
C VAL A 257 -28.90 -31.34 15.78
N GLY A 258 -28.64 -30.43 16.72
CA GLY A 258 -27.50 -30.54 17.66
C GLY A 258 -27.52 -31.83 18.45
N LEU A 259 -28.70 -32.22 18.94
CA LEU A 259 -28.91 -33.48 19.67
C LEU A 259 -28.56 -34.72 18.82
N LEU A 260 -28.96 -34.72 17.54
CA LEU A 260 -28.61 -35.77 16.59
C LEU A 260 -27.10 -35.81 16.29
N TYR A 261 -26.46 -34.63 16.21
CA TYR A 261 -25.01 -34.52 16.05
C TYR A 261 -24.26 -35.11 17.24
N GLY A 262 -24.75 -34.92 18.46
CA GLY A 262 -24.18 -35.52 19.67
C GLY A 262 -24.36 -37.04 19.74
N ASP A 263 -25.50 -37.57 19.25
CA ASP A 263 -25.74 -39.02 19.17
C ASP A 263 -24.86 -39.72 18.11
N GLY A 264 -24.70 -39.09 16.94
CA GLY A 264 -23.79 -39.54 15.89
C GLY A 264 -24.30 -40.70 15.01
N ASP A 265 -25.59 -41.03 15.04
CA ASP A 265 -26.18 -42.09 14.19
C ASP A 265 -26.32 -41.66 12.72
N ALA A 266 -25.78 -42.46 11.78
CA ALA A 266 -25.78 -42.15 10.34
C ALA A 266 -27.17 -42.07 9.67
N HIS A 267 -28.20 -42.60 10.32
CA HIS A 267 -29.60 -42.55 9.90
C HIS A 267 -30.42 -41.55 10.72
N ALA A 268 -29.75 -40.71 11.52
CA ALA A 268 -30.35 -39.74 12.42
C ALA A 268 -31.36 -40.37 13.42
N ARG A 269 -31.11 -41.61 13.85
CA ARG A 269 -31.85 -42.23 14.96
C ARG A 269 -31.27 -41.73 16.27
N LEU A 270 -32.11 -41.22 17.16
CA LEU A 270 -31.67 -40.75 18.48
C LEU A 270 -31.76 -41.89 19.49
N HIS A 271 -30.64 -42.23 20.13
CA HIS A 271 -30.54 -43.29 21.13
C HIS A 271 -30.37 -42.67 22.52
N THR A 272 -31.42 -42.68 23.34
CA THR A 272 -31.32 -42.12 24.69
C THR A 272 -32.19 -42.87 25.69
N LYS A 273 -31.73 -42.91 26.94
CA LYS A 273 -32.51 -43.38 28.09
C LYS A 273 -33.28 -42.26 28.79
N ASP A 274 -32.98 -41.01 28.44
CA ASP A 274 -33.65 -39.83 28.99
C ASP A 274 -35.03 -39.66 28.32
N GLU A 275 -36.09 -39.95 29.08
CA GLU A 275 -37.46 -39.88 28.58
C GLU A 275 -37.92 -38.44 28.30
N VAL A 276 -37.36 -37.44 28.99
CA VAL A 276 -37.70 -36.02 28.83
C VAL A 276 -37.14 -35.50 27.51
N LEU A 277 -35.85 -35.76 27.25
CA LEU A 277 -35.19 -35.42 25.98
C LEU A 277 -35.87 -36.15 24.81
N LEU A 278 -36.18 -37.44 24.98
CA LEU A 278 -36.84 -38.25 23.97
C LEU A 278 -38.23 -37.70 23.62
N GLU A 279 -39.04 -37.32 24.62
CA GLU A 279 -40.38 -36.77 24.38
C GLU A 279 -40.33 -35.40 23.70
N ARG A 280 -39.38 -34.54 24.08
CA ARG A 280 -39.16 -33.25 23.40
C ARG A 280 -38.72 -33.47 21.95
N ALA A 281 -37.76 -34.35 21.70
CA ALA A 281 -37.30 -34.71 20.36
C ALA A 281 -38.43 -35.29 19.51
N ARG A 282 -39.28 -36.15 20.09
CA ARG A 282 -40.46 -36.72 19.45
C ARG A 282 -41.45 -35.64 19.01
N LYS A 283 -41.73 -34.64 19.87
CA LYS A 283 -42.62 -33.51 19.53
C LYS A 283 -42.10 -32.67 18.36
N VAL A 284 -40.80 -32.36 18.35
CA VAL A 284 -40.18 -31.60 17.24
C VAL A 284 -40.20 -32.41 15.95
N LEU A 285 -39.77 -33.67 16.01
CA LEU A 285 -39.73 -34.56 14.84
C LEU A 285 -41.13 -34.83 14.29
N HIS A 286 -42.15 -34.98 15.15
CA HIS A 286 -43.54 -35.17 14.73
C HIS A 286 -44.09 -33.95 13.96
N ARG A 287 -43.70 -32.72 14.34
CA ARG A 287 -44.06 -31.53 13.56
C ARG A 287 -43.44 -31.54 12.17
N LEU A 288 -42.20 -32.01 12.06
CA LEU A 288 -41.43 -32.05 10.80
C LEU A 288 -41.84 -33.21 9.88
N THR A 289 -42.21 -34.38 10.39
CA THR A 289 -42.46 -35.59 9.57
C THR A 289 -43.88 -36.15 9.67
N ARG A 290 -44.71 -35.64 10.59
CA ARG A 290 -46.09 -36.10 10.92
C ARG A 290 -46.22 -37.56 11.37
N ARG A 291 -45.15 -38.35 11.37
CA ARG A 291 -45.10 -39.72 11.92
C ARG A 291 -43.71 -40.01 12.49
N THR A 292 -43.67 -40.42 13.75
CA THR A 292 -42.46 -40.85 14.46
C THR A 292 -42.64 -42.30 14.89
N SER A 293 -41.71 -43.19 14.57
CA SER A 293 -41.74 -44.56 15.11
C SER A 293 -40.74 -44.67 16.25
N PHE A 294 -41.24 -45.07 17.41
CA PHE A 294 -40.45 -45.31 18.60
C PHE A 294 -40.30 -46.82 18.80
N SER A 295 -39.08 -47.28 19.07
CA SER A 295 -38.79 -48.69 19.30
C SER A 295 -38.15 -48.86 20.68
N ARG A 296 -38.68 -49.80 21.46
CA ARG A 296 -38.11 -50.28 22.73
C ARG A 296 -37.70 -51.75 22.59
N PRO A 297 -36.54 -52.07 21.97
CA PRO A 297 -36.05 -53.44 21.90
C PRO A 297 -35.69 -53.94 23.31
N SER A 298 -35.94 -55.21 23.62
CA SER A 298 -35.69 -55.79 24.97
C SER A 298 -34.22 -55.78 25.40
N ALA A 299 -33.26 -55.67 24.47
CA ALA A 299 -31.83 -55.76 24.72
C ALA A 299 -31.01 -54.52 24.24
N ARG A 300 -31.67 -53.43 23.82
CA ARG A 300 -30.98 -52.22 23.31
C ARG A 300 -31.60 -50.94 23.88
N VAL A 301 -30.82 -49.87 23.90
CA VAL A 301 -31.30 -48.53 24.30
C VAL A 301 -32.51 -48.14 23.42
N PRO A 302 -33.60 -47.61 23.99
CA PRO A 302 -34.72 -47.10 23.21
C PRO A 302 -34.23 -46.07 22.19
N PHE A 303 -34.82 -46.10 20.99
CA PHE A 303 -34.44 -45.14 19.96
C PHE A 303 -35.64 -44.55 19.23
N LEU A 304 -35.52 -43.28 18.89
CA LEU A 304 -36.46 -42.53 18.09
C LEU A 304 -36.00 -42.56 16.62
N ASN A 305 -36.85 -43.10 15.74
CA ASN A 305 -36.53 -43.17 14.32
C ASN A 305 -37.24 -42.02 13.56
N PRO A 306 -36.49 -41.19 12.80
CA PRO A 306 -37.06 -40.12 11.98
C PRO A 306 -37.99 -40.63 10.88
N GLY A 307 -37.83 -41.89 10.44
CA GLY A 307 -38.77 -42.58 9.54
C GLY A 307 -38.91 -41.97 8.14
N SER A 308 -38.06 -41.00 7.78
CA SER A 308 -38.11 -40.25 6.53
C SER A 308 -36.72 -40.14 5.91
N SER A 309 -36.49 -40.78 4.76
CA SER A 309 -35.23 -40.61 4.03
C SER A 309 -35.07 -39.20 3.46
N SER A 310 -36.16 -38.46 3.24
CA SER A 310 -36.13 -37.03 2.93
C SER A 310 -35.55 -36.21 4.08
N PHE A 311 -35.87 -36.55 5.34
CA PHE A 311 -35.34 -35.84 6.51
C PHE A 311 -33.85 -36.07 6.69
N VAL A 312 -33.40 -37.33 6.59
CA VAL A 312 -31.97 -37.66 6.63
C VAL A 312 -31.22 -36.97 5.49
N ARG A 313 -31.81 -36.88 4.29
CA ARG A 313 -31.22 -36.14 3.17
C ARG A 313 -31.17 -34.64 3.43
N LEU A 314 -32.20 -34.06 4.05
CA LEU A 314 -32.21 -32.65 4.43
C LEU A 314 -31.07 -32.34 5.40
N LEU A 315 -30.88 -33.17 6.44
CA LEU A 315 -29.76 -33.02 7.37
C LEU A 315 -28.41 -33.09 6.65
N ARG A 316 -28.25 -34.03 5.72
CA ARG A 316 -27.02 -34.18 4.91
C ARG A 316 -26.74 -32.96 4.04
N VAL A 317 -27.76 -32.43 3.37
CA VAL A 317 -27.59 -31.35 2.38
C VAL A 317 -27.50 -29.98 3.04
N VAL A 318 -28.33 -29.71 4.05
CA VAL A 318 -28.35 -28.41 4.72
C VAL A 318 -27.23 -28.32 5.75
N PHE A 319 -27.09 -29.34 6.61
CA PHE A 319 -26.20 -29.29 7.77
C PHE A 319 -24.89 -30.06 7.57
N GLY A 320 -24.70 -30.77 6.46
CA GLY A 320 -23.50 -31.60 6.26
C GLY A 320 -23.46 -32.86 7.14
N TYR A 321 -24.61 -33.31 7.64
CA TYR A 321 -24.71 -34.46 8.54
C TYR A 321 -24.08 -35.73 7.93
N PRO A 322 -23.30 -36.54 8.68
CA PRO A 322 -22.51 -37.63 8.12
C PRO A 322 -23.35 -38.76 7.50
N SER A 323 -22.84 -39.37 6.42
CA SER A 323 -23.51 -40.48 5.72
C SER A 323 -23.15 -41.88 6.23
N GLN A 324 -22.06 -41.99 6.98
CA GLN A 324 -21.56 -43.23 7.60
C GLN A 324 -21.35 -42.98 9.10
N HIS A 325 -21.30 -44.05 9.90
CA HIS A 325 -20.93 -43.97 11.31
C HIS A 325 -19.43 -43.70 11.42
N ASN A 326 -19.02 -42.45 11.21
CA ASN A 326 -17.63 -42.05 11.33
C ASN A 326 -17.53 -40.73 12.11
N ALA A 327 -17.36 -40.84 13.43
CA ALA A 327 -17.23 -39.70 14.33
C ALA A 327 -15.99 -38.82 14.01
N TRP A 328 -15.01 -39.34 13.26
CA TRP A 328 -13.80 -38.63 12.84
C TRP A 328 -14.04 -37.59 11.75
N SER A 329 -15.11 -37.72 10.96
CA SER A 329 -15.38 -36.84 9.81
C SER A 329 -16.53 -35.86 10.03
N ILE A 330 -17.03 -35.75 11.26
CA ILE A 330 -18.08 -34.79 11.61
C ILE A 330 -17.49 -33.38 11.58
N ARG A 331 -18.20 -32.45 10.96
CA ARG A 331 -17.89 -31.00 10.92
C ARG A 331 -19.08 -30.19 11.38
N LEU A 332 -18.82 -29.06 11.99
CA LEU A 332 -19.85 -28.13 12.41
C LEU A 332 -20.45 -27.49 11.14
N PRO A 333 -21.77 -27.29 11.08
CA PRO A 333 -22.36 -26.55 9.97
C PRO A 333 -21.80 -25.11 9.92
N ASP A 334 -21.04 -24.82 8.87
CA ASP A 334 -20.35 -23.55 8.58
C ASP A 334 -21.22 -22.28 8.79
N PHE A 335 -22.49 -22.33 8.39
CA PHE A 335 -23.41 -21.19 8.52
C PHE A 335 -23.86 -20.92 9.97
N LEU A 336 -23.57 -21.79 10.94
CA LEU A 336 -23.86 -21.54 12.37
C LEU A 336 -23.10 -20.34 12.91
N HIS A 337 -21.91 -20.04 12.38
CA HIS A 337 -21.14 -18.86 12.78
C HIS A 337 -21.81 -17.54 12.36
N SER A 338 -22.65 -17.54 11.32
CA SER A 338 -23.45 -16.38 10.91
C SER A 338 -24.94 -16.51 11.21
N SER A 339 -25.40 -17.59 11.83
CA SER A 339 -26.82 -17.79 12.17
C SER A 339 -27.24 -16.90 13.34
N PRO A 340 -28.52 -16.52 13.49
CA PRO A 340 -28.99 -15.81 14.68
C PRO A 340 -28.55 -16.48 15.98
N VAL A 341 -28.11 -15.68 16.95
CA VAL A 341 -27.54 -16.17 18.22
C VAL A 341 -28.44 -17.18 18.93
N PRO A 342 -29.78 -16.99 19.03
CA PRO A 342 -30.67 -17.99 19.64
C PRO A 342 -30.64 -19.35 18.95
N VAL A 343 -30.55 -19.37 17.61
CA VAL A 343 -30.52 -20.60 16.80
C VAL A 343 -29.21 -21.36 16.97
N ALA A 344 -28.08 -20.63 16.95
CA ALA A 344 -26.77 -21.20 17.22
C ALA A 344 -26.68 -21.73 18.67
N ALA A 345 -27.22 -20.98 19.64
CA ALA A 345 -27.29 -21.40 21.03
C ALA A 345 -28.14 -22.66 21.20
N ALA A 346 -29.27 -22.78 20.50
CA ALA A 346 -30.13 -23.95 20.52
C ALA A 346 -29.42 -25.19 19.97
N PHE A 347 -28.64 -25.06 18.88
CA PHE A 347 -27.80 -26.14 18.37
C PHE A 347 -26.77 -26.60 19.41
N VAL A 348 -26.04 -25.67 20.02
CA VAL A 348 -25.03 -25.98 21.06
C VAL A 348 -25.69 -26.63 22.28
N GLN A 349 -26.85 -26.14 22.72
CA GLN A 349 -27.66 -26.76 23.77
C GLN A 349 -28.01 -28.20 23.42
N GLY A 350 -28.54 -28.45 22.22
CA GLY A 350 -28.91 -29.80 21.79
C GLY A 350 -27.72 -30.76 21.77
N TYR A 351 -26.57 -30.29 21.27
CA TYR A 351 -25.34 -31.07 21.29
C TYR A 351 -24.90 -31.40 22.72
N PHE A 352 -24.95 -30.42 23.63
CA PHE A 352 -24.61 -30.61 25.04
C PHE A 352 -25.61 -31.54 25.74
N ASP A 353 -26.89 -31.50 25.41
CA ASP A 353 -27.86 -32.43 25.98
C ASP A 353 -27.52 -33.90 25.67
N ALA A 354 -26.99 -34.16 24.47
CA ALA A 354 -26.53 -35.49 24.07
C ALA A 354 -25.19 -35.88 24.71
N ASP A 355 -24.14 -35.07 24.53
CA ASP A 355 -22.75 -35.45 24.86
C ASP A 355 -22.12 -34.65 26.01
N GLY A 356 -22.80 -33.62 26.50
CA GLY A 356 -22.36 -32.75 27.57
C GLY A 356 -22.53 -33.34 28.96
N THR A 357 -21.49 -33.14 29.77
CA THR A 357 -21.41 -33.58 31.17
C THR A 357 -21.13 -32.40 32.10
N VAL A 358 -21.83 -32.33 33.23
CA VAL A 358 -21.55 -31.37 34.29
C VAL A 358 -20.58 -32.01 35.29
N GLU A 359 -19.30 -31.67 35.21
CA GLU A 359 -18.26 -32.22 36.07
C GLU A 359 -18.11 -31.41 37.37
N LYS A 360 -18.71 -31.90 38.45
CA LYS A 360 -18.58 -31.27 39.79
C LYS A 360 -17.11 -31.14 40.24
N ALA A 361 -16.31 -32.18 40.03
CA ALA A 361 -14.92 -32.23 40.47
C ALA A 361 -14.03 -31.16 39.80
N ARG A 362 -14.30 -30.81 38.54
CA ARG A 362 -13.53 -29.81 37.78
C ARG A 362 -14.18 -28.43 37.73
N SER A 363 -15.37 -28.28 38.33
CA SER A 363 -16.18 -27.08 38.21
C SER A 363 -16.35 -26.63 36.75
N ALA A 364 -16.63 -27.60 35.86
CA ALA A 364 -16.71 -27.36 34.43
C ALA A 364 -17.85 -28.14 33.77
N VAL A 365 -18.36 -27.60 32.66
CA VAL A 365 -19.12 -28.38 31.68
C VAL A 365 -18.12 -28.93 30.65
N SER A 366 -18.19 -30.23 30.36
CA SER A 366 -17.28 -30.89 29.42
C SER A 366 -17.99 -31.67 28.33
N CYS A 367 -17.36 -31.74 27.17
CA CYS A 367 -17.77 -32.57 26.02
C CYS A 367 -16.54 -33.24 25.43
N THR A 368 -16.66 -34.47 24.93
CA THR A 368 -15.52 -35.23 24.40
C THR A 368 -15.73 -35.58 22.93
N PHE A 369 -14.80 -35.14 22.10
CA PHE A 369 -14.86 -35.22 20.65
C PHE A 369 -13.83 -36.21 20.13
N VAL A 370 -14.19 -36.86 19.04
CA VAL A 370 -13.26 -37.66 18.23
C VAL A 370 -12.76 -36.84 17.03
N SER A 371 -13.64 -36.05 16.41
CA SER A 371 -13.26 -35.10 15.34
C SER A 371 -12.54 -33.89 15.92
N GLU A 372 -11.33 -33.64 15.41
CA GLU A 372 -10.53 -32.46 15.76
C GLU A 372 -11.12 -31.18 15.17
N GLU A 373 -11.55 -31.24 13.91
CA GLU A 373 -12.16 -30.11 13.20
C GLU A 373 -13.42 -29.62 13.90
N PHE A 374 -14.33 -30.54 14.28
CA PHE A 374 -15.57 -30.19 14.99
C PHE A 374 -15.26 -29.53 16.34
N SER A 375 -14.26 -30.04 17.06
CA SER A 375 -13.89 -29.47 18.36
C SER A 375 -13.31 -28.06 18.25
N ASP A 376 -12.57 -27.79 17.18
CA ASP A 376 -12.00 -26.47 16.89
C ASP A 376 -13.09 -25.47 16.45
N GLU A 377 -13.95 -25.87 15.51
CA GLU A 377 -15.06 -25.05 15.02
C GLU A 377 -16.05 -24.74 16.15
N LEU A 378 -16.37 -25.71 17.00
CA LEU A 378 -17.21 -25.49 18.18
C LEU A 378 -16.54 -24.52 19.17
N GLN A 379 -15.23 -24.66 19.40
CA GLN A 379 -14.46 -23.74 20.24
C GLN A 379 -14.46 -22.29 19.67
N LEU A 380 -14.46 -22.12 18.34
CA LEU A 380 -14.60 -20.82 17.68
C LEU A 380 -16.04 -20.29 17.73
N LEU A 381 -17.05 -21.16 17.61
CA LEU A 381 -18.48 -20.78 17.69
C LEU A 381 -18.81 -20.21 19.07
N LEU A 382 -18.23 -20.79 20.13
CA LEU A 382 -18.45 -20.35 21.51
C LEU A 382 -18.03 -18.89 21.77
N LEU A 383 -17.10 -18.33 20.98
CA LEU A 383 -16.72 -16.92 21.07
C LEU A 383 -17.88 -15.97 20.76
N ARG A 384 -18.88 -16.38 19.97
CA ARG A 384 -20.08 -15.56 19.71
C ARG A 384 -20.92 -15.33 20.97
N PHE A 385 -20.94 -16.32 21.86
CA PHE A 385 -21.60 -16.22 23.16
C PHE A 385 -20.71 -15.55 24.23
N GLY A 386 -19.49 -15.13 23.88
CA GLY A 386 -18.52 -14.61 24.84
C GLY A 386 -17.97 -15.69 25.78
N VAL A 387 -17.95 -16.95 25.32
CA VAL A 387 -17.46 -18.12 26.05
C VAL A 387 -16.12 -18.56 25.47
N ARG A 388 -15.04 -18.46 26.27
CA ARG A 388 -13.74 -19.04 25.91
C ARG A 388 -13.57 -20.40 26.59
N SER A 389 -13.71 -21.47 25.84
CA SER A 389 -13.51 -22.84 26.31
C SER A 389 -12.04 -23.27 26.24
N ILE A 390 -11.68 -24.26 27.05
CA ILE A 390 -10.35 -24.88 27.10
C ILE A 390 -10.43 -26.23 26.36
N LEU A 391 -9.65 -26.40 25.30
CA LEU A 391 -9.61 -27.63 24.52
C LEU A 391 -8.38 -28.47 24.88
N LEU A 392 -8.58 -29.60 25.53
CA LEU A 392 -7.54 -30.57 25.87
C LEU A 392 -7.46 -31.66 24.81
N ARG A 393 -6.39 -31.65 24.01
CA ARG A 393 -6.14 -32.66 22.97
C ARG A 393 -5.39 -33.85 23.56
N ARG A 394 -5.91 -35.07 23.33
CA ARG A 394 -5.24 -36.35 23.62
C ARG A 394 -5.31 -37.24 22.38
N LYS A 395 -4.38 -38.19 22.25
CA LYS A 395 -4.31 -39.08 21.08
C LYS A 395 -5.65 -39.81 20.88
N GLY A 396 -6.39 -39.40 19.85
CA GLY A 396 -7.69 -39.94 19.46
C GLY A 396 -8.93 -39.49 20.26
N ARG A 397 -8.80 -38.55 21.20
CA ARG A 397 -9.92 -37.91 21.92
C ARG A 397 -9.57 -36.48 22.35
N ASN A 398 -10.39 -35.51 22.02
CA ASN A 398 -10.28 -34.13 22.46
C ASN A 398 -11.39 -33.84 23.47
N THR A 399 -11.10 -33.13 24.56
CA THR A 399 -12.14 -32.76 25.54
C THR A 399 -12.18 -31.25 25.69
N LEU A 400 -13.34 -30.66 25.42
CA LEU A 400 -13.60 -29.23 25.60
C LEU A 400 -14.15 -29.03 27.00
N TYR A 401 -13.58 -28.07 27.74
CA TYR A 401 -14.01 -27.68 29.08
C TYR A 401 -14.46 -26.23 29.09
N ILE A 402 -15.62 -25.99 29.66
CA ILE A 402 -16.16 -24.66 29.93
C ILE A 402 -16.19 -24.49 31.43
N SER A 403 -15.25 -23.73 31.94
CA SER A 403 -15.07 -23.47 33.37
C SER A 403 -15.03 -21.97 33.64
N GLY A 404 -15.32 -21.61 34.89
CA GLY A 404 -15.35 -20.23 35.34
C GLY A 404 -16.74 -19.61 35.24
N ARG A 405 -17.10 -18.80 36.23
CA ARG A 405 -18.45 -18.21 36.38
C ARG A 405 -18.91 -17.45 35.13
N ARG A 406 -18.04 -16.62 34.53
CA ARG A 406 -18.37 -15.82 33.34
C ARG A 406 -18.74 -16.70 32.14
N ASN A 407 -17.97 -17.76 31.91
CA ASN A 407 -18.21 -18.71 30.82
C ASN A 407 -19.47 -19.56 31.09
N LEU A 408 -19.65 -20.05 32.33
CA LEU A 408 -20.79 -20.87 32.73
C LEU A 408 -22.12 -20.09 32.74
N ALA A 409 -22.09 -18.79 32.97
CA ALA A 409 -23.26 -17.92 32.88
C ALA A 409 -23.73 -17.68 31.43
N ARG A 410 -22.79 -17.74 30.48
CA ARG A 410 -23.01 -17.43 29.05
C ARG A 410 -23.25 -18.65 28.17
N VAL A 411 -22.82 -19.83 28.62
CA VAL A 411 -23.01 -21.07 27.88
C VAL A 411 -24.49 -21.50 27.92
N PRO A 412 -25.07 -22.01 26.81
CA PRO A 412 -26.44 -22.52 26.80
C PRO A 412 -26.68 -23.55 27.90
N ARG A 413 -27.88 -23.51 28.52
CA ARG A 413 -28.25 -24.43 29.61
C ARG A 413 -28.66 -25.79 29.07
N PHE A 414 -28.40 -26.86 29.81
CA PHE A 414 -29.01 -28.15 29.52
C PHE A 414 -30.55 -28.06 29.53
N SER A 415 -31.18 -28.85 28.67
CA SER A 415 -32.64 -29.02 28.64
C SER A 415 -33.13 -29.96 29.74
N ASP A 416 -32.29 -30.91 30.15
CA ASP A 416 -32.56 -31.79 31.29
C ASP A 416 -32.57 -30.96 32.59
N PRO A 417 -33.68 -30.97 33.37
CA PRO A 417 -33.80 -30.16 34.58
C PRO A 417 -32.74 -30.48 35.64
N GLU A 418 -32.31 -31.73 35.77
CA GLU A 418 -31.30 -32.13 36.75
C GLU A 418 -29.92 -31.59 36.37
N LYS A 419 -29.45 -31.83 35.14
CA LYS A 419 -28.20 -31.26 34.61
C LYS A 419 -28.23 -29.73 34.61
N ALA A 420 -29.37 -29.10 34.30
CA ALA A 420 -29.51 -27.65 34.35
C ALA A 420 -29.39 -27.09 35.77
N ALA A 421 -30.00 -27.76 36.76
CA ALA A 421 -29.87 -27.41 38.17
C ALA A 421 -28.42 -27.58 38.65
N LEU A 422 -27.76 -28.68 38.27
CA LEU A 422 -26.34 -28.90 38.55
C LEU A 422 -25.46 -27.83 37.91
N GLN A 423 -25.74 -27.40 36.69
CA GLN A 423 -25.01 -26.32 36.02
C GLN A 423 -25.20 -24.97 36.73
N ARG A 424 -26.41 -24.66 37.25
CA ARG A 424 -26.64 -23.45 38.07
C ARG A 424 -25.93 -23.52 39.42
N GLU A 425 -25.96 -24.67 40.07
CA GLU A 425 -25.20 -24.93 41.30
C GLU A 425 -23.69 -24.73 41.05
N LEU A 426 -23.20 -25.26 39.93
CA LEU A 426 -21.82 -25.13 39.48
C LEU A 426 -21.45 -23.67 39.23
N GLU A 427 -22.27 -22.91 38.51
CA GLU A 427 -22.06 -21.48 38.25
C GLU A 427 -22.02 -20.66 39.55
N GLY A 428 -22.93 -20.93 40.49
CA GLY A 428 -22.98 -20.25 41.78
C GLY A 428 -21.76 -20.53 42.66
N ARG A 429 -21.16 -21.73 42.53
CA ARG A 429 -19.95 -22.14 43.25
C ARG A 429 -18.65 -21.82 42.53
N SER A 430 -18.68 -21.67 41.21
CA SER A 430 -17.48 -21.46 40.40
C SER A 430 -16.94 -20.05 40.60
N SER A 431 -15.62 -19.95 40.81
CA SER A 431 -14.89 -18.70 40.69
C SER A 431 -14.58 -18.41 39.21
N THR A 432 -13.73 -17.44 38.92
CA THR A 432 -13.20 -17.15 37.57
C THR A 432 -12.28 -18.25 37.05
N SER A 433 -12.17 -18.39 35.72
CA SER A 433 -11.27 -19.36 35.11
C SER A 433 -9.81 -18.92 35.14
N TYR A 434 -8.94 -19.74 35.74
CA TYR A 434 -7.48 -19.53 35.77
C TYR A 434 -6.76 -19.70 34.43
N VAL A 435 -7.49 -19.91 33.32
CA VAL A 435 -6.89 -20.08 31.99
C VAL A 435 -7.22 -18.91 31.07
N VAL A 436 -8.42 -18.34 31.17
CA VAL A 436 -8.91 -17.31 30.25
C VAL A 436 -9.34 -16.01 30.95
N ASP A 437 -9.54 -16.02 32.27
CA ASP A 437 -9.93 -14.84 33.08
C ASP A 437 -8.76 -14.29 33.90
N LEU A 438 -7.52 -14.58 33.47
CA LEU A 438 -6.29 -14.09 34.10
C LEU A 438 -6.13 -12.59 33.85
N LEU A 439 -5.84 -11.81 34.88
CA LEU A 439 -5.26 -10.47 34.71
C LEU A 439 -3.74 -10.55 34.92
N PRO A 440 -2.93 -9.94 34.03
CA PRO A 440 -1.50 -9.81 34.24
C PRO A 440 -1.25 -8.88 35.44
N VAL A 441 -0.33 -9.29 36.32
CA VAL A 441 0.11 -8.49 37.48
C VAL A 441 1.64 -8.47 37.47
N ASP A 442 2.24 -7.31 37.70
CA ASP A 442 3.70 -7.15 37.75
C ASP A 442 4.30 -7.94 38.92
N ARG A 443 5.18 -8.90 38.60
CA ARG A 443 5.85 -9.77 39.58
C ARG A 443 6.90 -9.04 40.42
N ASN A 444 7.43 -7.93 39.94
CA ASN A 444 8.47 -7.17 40.65
C ASN A 444 7.90 -6.35 41.82
N GLY A 445 6.58 -6.11 41.85
CA GLY A 445 5.88 -5.46 42.96
C GLY A 445 5.46 -6.38 44.10
N LEU A 446 5.75 -7.69 44.04
CA LEU A 446 5.31 -8.70 45.02
C LEU A 446 6.43 -9.06 46.02
N ALA A 447 6.10 -9.12 47.31
CA ALA A 447 7.06 -9.49 48.35
C ALA A 447 7.57 -10.94 48.20
N PRO A 448 8.79 -11.28 48.63
CA PRO A 448 9.38 -12.61 48.45
C PRO A 448 8.55 -13.77 49.04
N ASN A 449 7.79 -13.51 50.11
CA ASN A 449 6.93 -14.50 50.76
C ASN A 449 5.58 -14.71 50.02
N ASP A 450 5.17 -13.79 49.16
CA ASP A 450 3.96 -13.89 48.33
C ASP A 450 4.17 -14.68 47.03
N ARG A 451 5.43 -14.99 46.69
CA ARG A 451 5.81 -15.71 45.45
C ARG A 451 5.30 -17.15 45.36
N LYS A 452 4.79 -17.74 46.44
CA LYS A 452 4.25 -19.12 46.47
C LYS A 452 2.77 -19.21 46.08
N GLY A 453 2.03 -18.10 46.08
CA GLY A 453 0.64 -18.03 45.62
C GLY A 453 0.58 -17.57 44.16
N ARG A 454 -0.12 -18.29 43.28
CA ARG A 454 -0.45 -17.80 41.93
C ARG A 454 -1.46 -16.65 42.03
N PHE A 455 -1.01 -15.47 42.45
CA PHE A 455 -1.83 -14.26 42.46
C PHE A 455 -1.96 -13.73 41.04
N TYR A 456 -3.02 -14.18 40.36
CA TYR A 456 -3.56 -13.50 39.18
C TYR A 456 -4.85 -12.87 39.64
N ALA A 457 -4.98 -11.54 39.52
CA ALA A 457 -6.23 -10.87 39.84
C ALA A 457 -7.32 -11.48 38.95
N THR A 458 -8.31 -12.07 39.59
CA THR A 458 -9.43 -12.69 38.89
C THR A 458 -10.47 -11.62 38.66
N ALA A 459 -10.86 -11.39 37.40
CA ALA A 459 -11.87 -10.39 37.06
C ALA A 459 -13.28 -10.86 37.52
N GLY A 460 -13.55 -10.85 38.83
CA GLY A 460 -14.85 -11.17 39.41
C GLY A 460 -15.85 -10.00 39.32
N PRO A 461 -17.18 -10.22 39.40
CA PRO A 461 -18.16 -9.15 39.34
C PRO A 461 -18.17 -8.22 40.58
N ARG A 462 -17.64 -8.70 41.71
CA ARG A 462 -17.32 -7.94 42.94
C ARG A 462 -16.23 -8.72 43.68
N PRO A 463 -14.98 -8.23 43.79
CA PRO A 463 -14.01 -8.86 44.68
C PRO A 463 -14.56 -8.81 46.12
N SER A 464 -14.47 -9.92 46.86
CA SER A 464 -14.93 -9.94 48.25
C SER A 464 -14.12 -8.94 49.07
N ALA A 465 -14.65 -8.39 50.17
CA ALA A 465 -13.89 -7.47 51.03
C ALA A 465 -12.56 -8.09 51.48
N GLN A 466 -12.52 -9.42 51.67
CA GLN A 466 -11.30 -10.14 51.99
C GLN A 466 -10.35 -10.21 50.79
N SER A 467 -10.85 -10.43 49.56
CA SER A 467 -10.05 -10.35 48.33
C SER A 467 -9.53 -8.93 48.07
N LEU A 468 -10.34 -7.90 48.35
CA LEU A 468 -9.93 -6.49 48.29
C LEU A 468 -8.89 -6.16 49.35
N LEU A 469 -8.98 -6.74 50.55
CA LEU A 469 -7.99 -6.60 51.61
C LEU A 469 -6.68 -7.34 51.27
N THR A 470 -6.75 -8.55 50.71
CA THR A 470 -5.56 -9.26 50.19
C THR A 470 -4.95 -8.53 48.98
N MET A 471 -5.78 -7.90 48.16
CA MET A 471 -5.36 -7.04 47.05
C MET A 471 -4.97 -5.64 47.50
N ALA A 472 -5.25 -5.20 48.72
CA ALA A 472 -4.86 -3.88 49.23
C ALA A 472 -3.47 -3.90 49.87
N GLU A 473 -2.95 -5.08 50.23
CA GLU A 473 -1.54 -5.25 50.63
C GLU A 473 -0.58 -5.23 49.42
N VAL A 474 -1.08 -5.52 48.21
CA VAL A 474 -0.36 -5.31 46.94
C VAL A 474 -0.87 -4.04 46.29
N ARG A 475 -0.02 -3.10 45.88
CA ARG A 475 -0.49 -1.86 45.22
C ARG A 475 -1.35 -2.16 43.98
N LEU A 476 -2.67 -2.03 44.10
CA LEU A 476 -3.67 -2.16 43.03
C LEU A 476 -3.47 -1.19 41.84
N SER A 477 -2.58 -0.20 41.97
CA SER A 477 -2.19 0.71 40.89
C SER A 477 -1.35 0.05 39.78
N ALA A 478 -1.00 -1.23 39.91
CA ALA A 478 -0.17 -2.01 38.97
C ALA A 478 -0.94 -3.07 38.16
N ALA A 479 -2.28 -3.04 38.15
CA ALA A 479 -3.10 -3.91 37.31
C ALA A 479 -3.67 -3.11 36.12
N ILE A 480 -3.56 -3.67 34.90
CA ILE A 480 -4.16 -3.07 33.69
C ILE A 480 -5.68 -3.04 33.87
N PRO A 481 -6.32 -1.85 33.92
CA PRO A 481 -7.77 -1.80 33.88
C PRO A 481 -8.18 -2.08 32.43
N PHE A 482 -8.62 -3.29 32.12
CA PHE A 482 -9.41 -3.49 30.91
C PHE A 482 -10.83 -2.97 31.21
N PRO A 483 -11.28 -1.85 30.60
CA PRO A 483 -12.63 -1.36 30.82
C PRO A 483 -13.69 -2.20 30.09
N ASN A 484 -13.29 -3.19 29.27
CA ASN A 484 -14.19 -3.90 28.36
C ASN A 484 -14.17 -5.43 28.54
N ASP A 485 -15.36 -6.03 28.57
CA ASP A 485 -15.62 -7.47 28.72
C ASP A 485 -15.48 -8.26 27.40
N ASP A 486 -15.05 -7.58 26.34
CA ASP A 486 -14.84 -8.18 25.01
C ASP A 486 -13.43 -8.79 24.83
N LEU A 487 -12.52 -8.59 25.79
CA LEU A 487 -11.14 -9.13 25.75
C LEU A 487 -10.91 -10.25 26.79
N ALA A 488 -9.94 -11.10 26.48
CA ALA A 488 -9.42 -12.13 27.37
C ALA A 488 -7.90 -12.20 27.26
N CYS A 489 -7.28 -12.83 28.26
CA CYS A 489 -5.85 -13.04 28.33
C CYS A 489 -5.58 -14.53 28.46
N VAL A 490 -4.71 -15.07 27.59
CA VAL A 490 -4.40 -16.50 27.56
C VAL A 490 -2.90 -16.70 27.46
N GLU A 491 -2.35 -17.56 28.32
CA GLU A 491 -0.93 -17.88 28.29
C GLU A 491 -0.54 -18.74 27.08
N VAL A 492 0.66 -18.53 26.54
CA VAL A 492 1.30 -19.41 25.56
C VAL A 492 1.69 -20.72 26.26
N LYS A 493 1.22 -21.85 25.74
CA LYS A 493 1.46 -23.19 26.29
C LYS A 493 2.68 -23.86 25.66
N ALA A 494 2.82 -23.78 24.34
CA ALA A 494 3.91 -24.38 23.59
C ALA A 494 4.17 -23.62 22.29
N ILE A 495 5.39 -23.73 21.79
CA ILE A 495 5.82 -23.18 20.50
C ILE A 495 6.55 -24.30 19.76
N ARG A 496 6.23 -24.52 18.49
CA ARG A 496 6.82 -25.57 17.65
C ARG A 496 7.18 -25.01 16.28
N THR A 497 7.99 -25.73 15.53
CA THR A 497 8.25 -25.43 14.12
C THR A 497 7.29 -26.23 13.24
N ALA A 498 6.81 -25.63 12.15
CA ALA A 498 5.94 -26.26 11.17
C ALA A 498 6.41 -25.92 9.74
N ALA A 499 6.02 -26.73 8.76
CA ALA A 499 6.27 -26.44 7.35
C ALA A 499 4.94 -26.11 6.65
N ALA A 500 4.99 -25.21 5.68
CA ALA A 500 3.89 -24.95 4.76
C ALA A 500 4.49 -24.67 3.39
N GLU A 501 3.73 -24.92 2.32
CA GLU A 501 4.16 -24.55 0.96
C GLU A 501 3.80 -23.10 0.65
N TRP A 502 2.67 -22.63 1.19
CA TRP A 502 2.12 -21.29 0.97
C TRP A 502 1.74 -20.64 2.30
N VAL A 503 2.01 -19.34 2.38
CA VAL A 503 1.63 -18.43 3.46
C VAL A 503 0.77 -17.30 2.90
N TYR A 504 -0.03 -16.69 3.75
CA TYR A 504 -1.07 -15.74 3.36
C TYR A 504 -1.00 -14.51 4.26
N ASP A 505 -1.33 -13.35 3.72
CA ASP A 505 -1.47 -12.12 4.51
C ASP A 505 -2.74 -11.36 4.12
N PHE A 506 -3.22 -10.48 5.00
CA PHE A 506 -4.49 -9.78 4.84
C PHE A 506 -4.32 -8.31 5.23
N SER A 507 -4.42 -7.41 4.25
CA SER A 507 -4.31 -5.98 4.51
C SER A 507 -5.59 -5.45 5.12
N VAL A 508 -5.48 -4.94 6.36
CA VAL A 508 -6.56 -4.28 7.09
C VAL A 508 -6.09 -2.87 7.47
N PRO A 509 -6.60 -1.82 6.79
CA PRO A 509 -6.27 -0.43 7.12
C PRO A 509 -6.76 -0.03 8.52
N GLY A 510 -6.10 0.94 9.15
CA GLY A 510 -6.47 1.47 10.47
C GLY A 510 -5.70 0.79 11.62
N PRO A 511 -6.33 0.03 12.53
CA PRO A 511 -5.66 -0.65 13.66
C PRO A 511 -4.65 -1.76 13.26
N GLN A 512 -4.46 -2.02 11.97
CA GLN A 512 -3.39 -2.86 11.42
C GLN A 512 -3.31 -4.28 11.99
N ASN A 513 -4.44 -4.81 12.47
CA ASN A 513 -4.56 -6.20 12.87
C ASN A 513 -5.92 -6.82 12.53
N PHE A 514 -5.97 -8.15 12.44
CA PHE A 514 -7.20 -8.92 12.20
C PHE A 514 -7.30 -10.14 13.11
N VAL A 515 -8.49 -10.75 13.15
CA VAL A 515 -8.74 -11.94 13.95
C VAL A 515 -8.51 -13.22 13.13
N ALA A 516 -7.56 -14.04 13.59
CA ALA A 516 -7.23 -15.36 13.04
C ALA A 516 -7.18 -16.41 14.17
N GLU A 517 -7.85 -17.55 14.00
CA GLU A 517 -7.95 -18.63 15.01
C GLU A 517 -8.43 -18.16 16.41
N GLY A 518 -9.10 -17.00 16.48
CA GLY A 518 -9.52 -16.38 17.74
C GLY A 518 -8.39 -15.65 18.49
N LEU A 519 -7.39 -15.13 17.77
CA LEU A 519 -6.24 -14.33 18.18
C LEU A 519 -6.13 -13.04 17.31
N PHE A 520 -5.47 -11.98 17.80
CA PHE A 520 -5.14 -10.77 17.00
C PHE A 520 -3.75 -10.87 16.35
N VAL A 521 -3.59 -10.37 15.11
CA VAL A 521 -2.42 -10.58 14.20
C VAL A 521 -2.08 -9.29 13.40
N HIS A 522 -0.80 -8.88 13.21
CA HIS A 522 -0.35 -7.51 12.79
C HIS A 522 0.54 -7.33 11.51
N ASN A 523 0.67 -6.10 10.96
CA ASN A 523 1.44 -5.68 9.75
C ASN A 523 2.44 -4.47 9.99
N THR A 524 3.66 -4.31 9.38
CA THR A 524 4.59 -3.11 9.63
C THR A 524 5.79 -2.85 8.65
N THR A 525 6.31 -1.58 8.57
CA THR A 525 7.47 -1.01 7.77
C THR A 525 8.52 -0.13 8.56
N LEU A 526 9.63 0.32 7.93
CA LEU A 526 10.86 0.94 8.51
C LEU A 526 10.78 2.41 8.98
N SER A 527 10.27 3.36 8.18
CA SER A 527 10.33 4.81 8.49
C SER A 527 9.67 5.12 9.85
N ASP A 528 8.62 4.37 10.17
CA ASP A 528 7.92 4.43 11.46
C ASP A 528 8.80 4.03 12.65
N SER A 529 9.80 3.16 12.45
CA SER A 529 10.70 2.71 13.52
C SER A 529 11.73 3.77 13.94
N LEU A 530 12.10 4.68 13.03
CA LEU A 530 13.00 5.81 13.33
C LEU A 530 12.27 6.93 14.08
N ILE A 531 11.06 7.28 13.63
CA ILE A 531 10.22 8.33 14.24
C ILE A 531 9.77 7.92 15.65
N ALA A 532 9.48 6.64 15.84
CA ALA A 532 9.18 6.05 17.13
C ALA A 532 10.35 6.11 18.12
N GLY A 533 11.54 5.72 17.68
CA GLY A 533 12.74 5.69 18.53
C GLY A 533 13.17 7.07 19.00
N ALA A 534 12.92 8.12 18.20
CA ALA A 534 13.18 9.52 18.58
C ALA A 534 12.16 10.11 19.59
N GLY A 535 11.19 9.32 20.07
CA GLY A 535 10.27 9.72 21.12
C GLY A 535 9.14 10.67 20.69
N MET A 536 8.92 10.83 19.38
CA MET A 536 7.82 11.65 18.82
C MET A 536 6.45 10.94 18.85
N ILE A 537 6.47 9.62 19.02
CA ILE A 537 5.30 8.72 19.17
C ILE A 537 5.58 7.80 20.37
N SER A 538 4.55 7.23 21.03
CA SER A 538 4.80 6.21 22.06
C SER A 538 5.38 4.94 21.40
N GLU A 539 6.29 4.24 22.10
CA GLU A 539 6.86 2.96 21.61
C GLU A 539 5.77 1.90 21.31
N GLU A 540 4.58 2.04 21.91
CA GLU A 540 3.39 1.19 21.64
C GLU A 540 2.65 1.57 20.35
N LEU A 541 2.49 2.86 20.01
CA LEU A 541 1.78 3.33 18.79
C LEU A 541 2.64 3.25 17.52
N ALA A 542 3.96 3.16 17.70
CA ALA A 542 4.96 3.02 16.68
C ALA A 542 4.86 1.72 15.88
N GLY A 543 4.41 1.83 14.62
CA GLY A 543 4.23 0.71 13.70
C GLY A 543 2.82 0.13 13.67
N GLN A 544 1.83 0.73 14.37
CA GLN A 544 0.39 0.40 14.29
C GLN A 544 -0.42 1.38 13.43
N GLN A 545 0.16 2.55 13.16
CA GLN A 545 -0.31 3.54 12.21
C GLN A 545 0.89 3.84 11.31
N LEU A 546 0.76 3.53 10.02
CA LEU A 546 1.74 3.90 8.99
C LEU A 546 1.69 5.42 8.92
N PHE A 547 2.71 6.07 9.47
CA PHE A 547 2.61 7.49 9.82
C PHE A 547 3.12 8.40 8.71
N MET A 548 4.08 7.90 7.93
CA MET A 548 4.60 8.58 6.74
C MET A 548 3.76 8.27 5.50
N ASP A 549 3.21 7.05 5.39
CA ASP A 549 2.28 6.63 4.32
C ASP A 549 0.83 6.95 4.73
N TYR A 550 0.45 8.24 4.75
CA TYR A 550 -0.88 8.67 5.18
C TYR A 550 -1.95 8.56 4.09
N ASP A 551 -1.56 8.37 2.82
CA ASP A 551 -2.46 8.22 1.67
C ASP A 551 -3.00 6.77 1.59
N GLU A 552 -4.30 6.62 1.33
CA GLU A 552 -4.96 5.31 1.25
C GLU A 552 -4.37 4.41 0.16
N GLN A 553 -3.86 4.99 -0.94
CA GLN A 553 -3.18 4.24 -2.00
C GLN A 553 -1.77 3.80 -1.59
N GLU A 554 -1.06 4.58 -0.77
CA GLU A 554 0.26 4.19 -0.25
C GLU A 554 0.15 2.96 0.64
N GLN A 555 -0.82 2.98 1.57
CA GLN A 555 -1.11 1.87 2.46
C GLN A 555 -1.65 0.63 1.74
N ALA A 556 -2.46 0.83 0.69
CA ALA A 556 -3.04 -0.25 -0.10
C ALA A 556 -2.00 -0.98 -0.96
N ARG A 557 -1.07 -0.24 -1.56
CA ARG A 557 -0.07 -0.77 -2.49
C ARG A 557 1.27 -1.11 -1.83
N GLY A 558 1.47 -0.64 -0.59
CA GLY A 558 2.72 -0.79 0.13
C GLY A 558 3.86 0.00 -0.51
N ILE A 559 3.56 1.06 -1.26
CA ILE A 559 4.55 1.93 -1.92
C ILE A 559 4.39 3.36 -1.44
N THR A 560 5.49 4.07 -1.21
CA THR A 560 5.45 5.52 -0.95
C THR A 560 5.19 6.24 -2.27
N ILE A 561 4.11 7.01 -2.34
CA ILE A 561 3.64 7.72 -3.54
C ILE A 561 3.99 9.21 -3.42
N ASN A 562 3.87 9.76 -2.22
CA ASN A 562 4.06 11.16 -1.87
C ASN A 562 5.28 11.32 -0.97
N ALA A 563 6.06 12.38 -1.19
CA ALA A 563 7.09 12.73 -0.22
C ALA A 563 6.48 13.24 1.10
N ALA A 564 6.72 12.56 2.22
CA ALA A 564 6.23 12.97 3.55
C ALA A 564 7.34 13.67 4.34
N ILE A 565 7.03 14.80 4.98
CA ILE A 565 7.99 15.59 5.76
C ILE A 565 7.68 15.39 7.24
N ALA A 566 8.68 14.97 8.02
CA ALA A 566 8.58 14.84 9.47
C ALA A 566 9.87 15.30 10.16
N SER A 567 9.74 16.07 11.24
CA SER A 567 10.90 16.53 12.01
C SER A 567 10.99 15.85 13.37
N MET A 568 12.21 15.52 13.80
CA MET A 568 12.55 14.81 15.03
C MET A 568 13.63 15.57 15.81
N VAL A 569 13.65 15.41 17.14
CA VAL A 569 14.73 15.92 18.00
C VAL A 569 15.57 14.74 18.49
N HIS A 570 16.90 14.83 18.36
CA HIS A 570 17.82 13.77 18.80
C HIS A 570 18.98 14.33 19.63
N ASP A 571 19.34 13.65 20.71
CA ASP A 571 20.43 14.03 21.60
C ASP A 571 21.74 13.34 21.17
N TYR A 572 22.79 14.12 20.93
CA TYR A 572 24.10 13.63 20.50
C TYR A 572 25.24 14.41 21.17
N GLU A 573 26.19 13.70 21.78
CA GLU A 573 27.40 14.24 22.44
C GLU A 573 27.15 15.46 23.37
N GLY A 574 26.02 15.47 24.08
CA GLY A 574 25.67 16.54 25.02
C GLY A 574 24.96 17.76 24.41
N GLY A 575 24.61 17.70 23.12
CA GLY A 575 23.77 18.68 22.44
C GLY A 575 22.50 18.07 21.84
N GLN A 576 21.48 18.88 21.63
CA GLN A 576 20.22 18.47 20.98
C GLN A 576 20.18 18.96 19.54
N TYR A 577 19.72 18.12 18.61
CA TYR A 577 19.69 18.41 17.18
C TYR A 577 18.28 18.25 16.62
N LEU A 578 17.91 19.12 15.68
CA LEU A 578 16.67 19.05 14.92
C LEU A 578 16.94 18.35 13.58
N ILE A 579 16.32 17.20 13.37
CA ILE A 579 16.47 16.39 12.16
C ILE A 579 15.16 16.44 11.39
N ASN A 580 15.15 17.14 10.26
CA ASN A 580 14.04 17.19 9.32
C ASN A 580 14.22 16.03 8.33
N LEU A 581 13.31 15.05 8.36
CA LEU A 581 13.29 13.88 7.49
C LEU A 581 12.24 14.06 6.39
N ILE A 582 12.64 13.87 5.14
CA ILE A 582 11.74 13.80 3.99
C ILE A 582 11.79 12.37 3.44
N ASP A 583 10.70 11.62 3.60
CA ASP A 583 10.60 10.29 3.00
C ASP A 583 10.32 10.43 1.50
N THR A 584 11.08 9.72 0.66
CA THR A 584 11.00 9.89 -0.80
C THR A 584 10.43 8.63 -1.47
N PRO A 585 9.56 8.77 -2.47
CA PRO A 585 9.04 7.64 -3.24
C PRO A 585 10.16 6.75 -3.82
N GLY A 586 9.98 5.43 -3.77
CA GLY A 586 10.93 4.46 -4.36
C GLY A 586 10.62 4.10 -5.82
N HIS A 587 9.40 4.37 -6.30
CA HIS A 587 8.93 3.95 -7.61
C HIS A 587 9.24 5.00 -8.71
N VAL A 588 9.67 4.55 -9.89
CA VAL A 588 10.18 5.40 -10.98
C VAL A 588 9.16 6.40 -11.53
N ASP A 589 7.89 6.01 -11.57
CA ASP A 589 6.76 6.87 -11.96
C ASP A 589 6.63 8.14 -11.10
N PHE A 590 7.16 8.14 -9.88
CA PHE A 590 7.17 9.29 -8.94
C PHE A 590 8.57 9.92 -8.82
N GLY A 591 9.46 9.72 -9.80
CA GLY A 591 10.76 10.41 -9.87
C GLY A 591 10.62 11.93 -9.76
N GLY A 592 9.47 12.43 -10.25
CA GLY A 592 8.74 13.63 -9.85
C GLY A 592 9.08 14.21 -8.47
N ASP A 593 8.62 13.48 -7.48
CA ASP A 593 8.71 13.83 -6.07
C ASP A 593 10.12 13.61 -5.51
N VAL A 594 10.84 12.60 -5.99
CA VAL A 594 12.20 12.30 -5.54
C VAL A 594 13.14 13.48 -5.81
N THR A 595 13.16 14.01 -7.04
CA THR A 595 14.05 15.14 -7.38
C THR A 595 13.69 16.39 -6.58
N ARG A 596 12.39 16.65 -6.35
CA ARG A 596 11.91 17.78 -5.54
C ARG A 596 12.32 17.64 -4.07
N ALA A 597 12.19 16.44 -3.52
CA ALA A 597 12.62 16.15 -2.16
C ALA A 597 14.14 16.27 -2.00
N MET A 598 14.93 15.75 -2.95
CA MET A 598 16.39 15.89 -2.98
C MET A 598 16.84 17.36 -2.98
N ARG A 599 16.05 18.26 -3.58
CA ARG A 599 16.32 19.71 -3.57
C ARG A 599 16.17 20.34 -2.17
N ALA A 600 15.28 19.82 -1.33
CA ALA A 600 15.03 20.33 0.02
C ALA A 600 16.03 19.84 1.08
N ILE A 601 16.67 18.68 0.86
CA ILE A 601 17.55 18.02 1.83
C ILE A 601 19.03 18.33 1.58
N ASP A 602 19.85 18.14 2.61
CA ASP A 602 21.30 18.37 2.59
C ASP A 602 22.10 17.05 2.67
N GLY A 603 21.47 16.00 3.20
CA GLY A 603 22.02 14.64 3.21
C GLY A 603 20.96 13.57 2.91
N VAL A 604 21.39 12.38 2.50
CA VAL A 604 20.49 11.26 2.19
C VAL A 604 20.99 9.98 2.84
N ILE A 605 20.08 9.18 3.38
CA ILE A 605 20.34 7.81 3.81
C ILE A 605 19.95 6.91 2.65
N ILE A 606 20.95 6.35 1.98
CA ILE A 606 20.77 5.31 0.96
C ILE A 606 20.47 4.01 1.70
N LEU A 607 19.30 3.42 1.45
CA LEU A 607 18.97 2.10 1.94
C LEU A 607 19.22 1.04 0.89
N VAL A 608 19.92 -0.01 1.30
CA VAL A 608 20.22 -1.17 0.45
C VAL A 608 19.87 -2.43 1.23
N ASP A 609 19.08 -3.33 0.62
CA ASP A 609 18.85 -4.67 1.20
C ASP A 609 20.17 -5.46 1.14
N ALA A 610 20.57 -6.02 2.26
CA ALA A 610 21.70 -6.92 2.36
C ALA A 610 21.56 -8.17 1.46
N VAL A 611 20.32 -8.62 1.18
CA VAL A 611 20.02 -9.78 0.33
C VAL A 611 20.07 -9.43 -1.16
N GLU A 612 19.40 -8.37 -1.58
CA GLU A 612 19.28 -8.01 -3.00
C GLU A 612 20.48 -7.19 -3.52
N GLY A 613 21.11 -6.39 -2.65
CA GLY A 613 22.21 -5.52 -3.04
C GLY A 613 21.75 -4.26 -3.79
N VAL A 614 22.66 -3.66 -4.58
CA VAL A 614 22.41 -2.40 -5.29
C VAL A 614 21.56 -2.66 -6.53
N MET A 615 20.36 -2.05 -6.59
CA MET A 615 19.42 -2.17 -7.70
C MET A 615 19.48 -0.94 -8.63
N PRO A 616 18.96 -1.02 -9.88
CA PRO A 616 18.95 0.13 -10.80
C PRO A 616 18.28 1.38 -10.21
N GLN A 617 17.18 1.23 -9.46
CA GLN A 617 16.54 2.35 -8.76
C GLN A 617 17.47 2.97 -7.70
N THR A 618 18.25 2.16 -6.98
CA THR A 618 19.27 2.64 -6.04
C THR A 618 20.30 3.52 -6.76
N GLU A 619 20.72 3.14 -7.98
CA GLU A 619 21.63 3.96 -8.78
C GLU A 619 20.98 5.30 -9.21
N THR A 620 19.73 5.28 -9.65
CA THR A 620 18.99 6.49 -10.05
C THR A 620 18.90 7.49 -8.90
N VAL A 621 18.57 7.01 -7.69
CA VAL A 621 18.48 7.87 -6.51
C VAL A 621 19.86 8.40 -6.10
N ILE A 622 20.91 7.56 -6.11
CA ILE A 622 22.29 8.01 -5.86
C ILE A 622 22.68 9.11 -6.86
N ARG A 623 22.38 8.91 -8.14
CA ARG A 623 22.67 9.88 -9.21
C ARG A 623 21.96 11.22 -8.96
N GLN A 624 20.67 11.17 -8.61
CA GLN A 624 19.87 12.37 -8.30
C GLN A 624 20.40 13.11 -7.07
N ALA A 625 20.69 12.40 -5.98
CA ALA A 625 21.24 12.99 -4.77
C ALA A 625 22.59 13.69 -5.04
N LEU A 626 23.49 13.05 -5.78
CA LEU A 626 24.81 13.62 -6.08
C LEU A 626 24.75 14.80 -7.05
N LYS A 627 23.84 14.78 -8.03
CA LYS A 627 23.60 15.93 -8.94
C LYS A 627 23.19 17.17 -8.14
N GLU A 628 22.37 16.98 -7.11
CA GLU A 628 21.88 18.02 -6.20
C GLU A 628 22.87 18.40 -5.08
N ARG A 629 24.07 17.82 -5.09
CA ARG A 629 25.11 17.95 -4.05
C ARG A 629 24.57 17.61 -2.65
N VAL A 630 23.77 16.55 -2.57
CA VAL A 630 23.28 15.97 -1.32
C VAL A 630 24.27 14.89 -0.86
N ARG A 631 24.77 15.00 0.37
CA ARG A 631 25.80 14.08 0.88
C ARG A 631 25.18 12.72 1.25
N PRO A 632 25.71 11.58 0.77
CA PRO A 632 25.18 10.27 1.10
C PRO A 632 25.75 9.69 2.40
N ALA A 633 24.91 8.94 3.11
CA ALA A 633 25.29 7.91 4.09
C ALA A 633 24.58 6.60 3.72
N LEU A 634 25.12 5.45 4.12
CA LEU A 634 24.59 4.14 3.73
C LEU A 634 24.06 3.37 4.94
N PHE A 635 22.84 2.86 4.81
CA PHE A 635 22.27 1.90 5.73
C PHE A 635 21.98 0.58 5.00
N ILE A 636 22.75 -0.46 5.33
CA ILE A 636 22.51 -1.81 4.82
C ILE A 636 21.47 -2.47 5.73
N ASN A 637 20.27 -2.63 5.20
CA ASN A 637 19.10 -3.10 5.91
C ASN A 637 18.93 -4.61 5.75
N LYS A 638 18.05 -5.22 6.56
CA LYS A 638 17.69 -6.65 6.52
C LYS A 638 18.86 -7.61 6.70
N VAL A 639 19.86 -7.18 7.47
CA VAL A 639 21.00 -8.03 7.82
C VAL A 639 20.57 -9.30 8.54
N ASP A 640 19.45 -9.26 9.25
CA ASP A 640 18.85 -10.43 9.91
C ASP A 640 18.50 -11.55 8.92
N ARG A 641 18.09 -11.24 7.69
CA ARG A 641 17.76 -12.23 6.65
C ARG A 641 18.99 -13.00 6.17
N LEU A 642 20.14 -12.33 6.07
CA LEU A 642 21.40 -13.00 5.69
C LEU A 642 21.72 -14.17 6.64
N ILE A 643 21.45 -13.99 7.92
CA ILE A 643 21.75 -15.00 8.95
C ILE A 643 20.63 -16.01 9.09
N ASN A 644 19.38 -15.53 9.16
CA ASN A 644 18.23 -16.38 9.45
C ASN A 644 17.80 -17.22 8.23
N GLU A 645 17.86 -16.66 7.03
CA GLU A 645 17.39 -17.30 5.78
C GLU A 645 18.55 -17.95 5.03
N LEU A 646 19.57 -17.17 4.67
CA LEU A 646 20.68 -17.62 3.84
C LEU A 646 21.79 -18.35 4.61
N LYS A 647 21.73 -18.33 5.95
CA LYS A 647 22.70 -18.96 6.86
C LYS A 647 24.15 -18.67 6.49
N VAL A 648 24.42 -17.45 6.04
CA VAL A 648 25.77 -17.06 5.62
C VAL A 648 26.70 -17.01 6.82
N THR A 649 27.95 -17.41 6.61
CA THR A 649 29.01 -17.29 7.62
C THR A 649 29.34 -15.81 7.88
N PRO A 650 29.93 -15.46 9.05
CA PRO A 650 30.40 -14.10 9.34
C PRO A 650 31.32 -13.54 8.24
N GLU A 651 32.19 -14.38 7.69
CA GLU A 651 33.12 -14.03 6.61
C GLU A 651 32.37 -13.69 5.31
N GLN A 652 31.40 -14.53 4.92
CA GLN A 652 30.57 -14.29 3.73
C GLN A 652 29.70 -13.04 3.88
N MET A 653 29.18 -12.77 5.08
CA MET A 653 28.42 -11.56 5.37
C MET A 653 29.27 -10.31 5.23
N GLN A 654 30.49 -10.33 5.78
CA GLN A 654 31.44 -9.23 5.63
C GLN A 654 31.81 -9.02 4.16
N GLN A 655 32.09 -10.09 3.40
CA GLN A 655 32.35 -9.99 1.96
C GLN A 655 31.17 -9.34 1.21
N ARG A 656 29.94 -9.70 1.56
CA ARG A 656 28.73 -9.14 0.96
C ARG A 656 28.55 -7.66 1.29
N PHE A 657 28.80 -7.25 2.54
CA PHE A 657 28.81 -5.84 2.91
C PHE A 657 29.88 -5.06 2.15
N VAL A 658 31.10 -5.60 2.07
CA VAL A 658 32.19 -4.99 1.30
C VAL A 658 31.81 -4.84 -0.17
N LYS A 659 31.17 -5.86 -0.79
CA LYS A 659 30.66 -5.76 -2.17
C LYS A 659 29.68 -4.61 -2.29
N ILE A 660 28.63 -4.56 -1.46
CA ILE A 660 27.60 -3.51 -1.50
C ILE A 660 28.25 -2.12 -1.35
N ILE A 661 29.13 -1.94 -0.36
CA ILE A 661 29.80 -0.64 -0.12
C ILE A 661 30.68 -0.25 -1.32
N THR A 662 31.38 -1.22 -1.91
CA THR A 662 32.24 -0.98 -3.07
C THR A 662 31.40 -0.55 -4.27
N ASP A 663 30.27 -1.22 -4.52
CA ASP A 663 29.37 -0.92 -5.62
C ASP A 663 28.77 0.49 -5.45
N VAL A 664 28.28 0.83 -4.26
CA VAL A 664 27.77 2.18 -3.97
C VAL A 664 28.86 3.24 -4.13
N ASN A 665 30.07 3.00 -3.61
CA ASN A 665 31.20 3.92 -3.76
C ASN A 665 31.64 4.11 -5.21
N ALA A 666 31.60 3.05 -6.03
CA ALA A 666 31.90 3.15 -7.45
C ALA A 666 30.92 4.10 -8.16
N ARG A 667 29.63 4.04 -7.81
CA ARG A 667 28.61 4.97 -8.33
C ARG A 667 28.82 6.40 -7.84
N ILE A 668 29.16 6.58 -6.56
CA ILE A 668 29.46 7.91 -5.99
C ILE A 668 30.67 8.56 -6.70
N ARG A 669 31.77 7.81 -6.83
CA ARG A 669 33.02 8.30 -7.43
C ARG A 669 32.88 8.64 -8.91
N LYS A 670 31.97 8.01 -9.63
CA LYS A 670 31.72 8.29 -11.05
C LYS A 670 31.14 9.70 -11.28
N MET A 671 30.41 10.23 -10.29
CA MET A 671 29.59 11.44 -10.45
C MET A 671 30.15 12.67 -9.73
N LEU A 672 31.01 12.50 -8.73
CA LEU A 672 31.62 13.62 -8.00
C LEU A 672 32.91 14.13 -8.69
N PRO A 673 33.22 15.44 -8.61
CA PRO A 673 34.53 15.99 -8.95
C PRO A 673 35.63 15.39 -8.09
N ASP A 674 36.85 15.28 -8.64
CA ASP A 674 37.98 14.61 -7.99
C ASP A 674 38.26 15.09 -6.56
N GLU A 675 38.11 16.39 -6.30
CA GLU A 675 38.31 17.02 -4.99
C GLU A 675 37.35 16.51 -3.90
N MET A 676 36.16 16.03 -4.25
CA MET A 676 35.12 15.60 -3.30
C MET A 676 35.00 14.06 -3.20
N LYS A 677 35.62 13.31 -4.12
CA LYS A 677 35.46 11.84 -4.22
C LYS A 677 35.88 11.12 -2.94
N ASP A 678 36.98 11.55 -2.33
CA ASP A 678 37.52 10.90 -1.14
C ASP A 678 36.75 11.31 0.12
N GLU A 679 36.36 12.58 0.24
CA GLU A 679 35.63 13.10 1.40
C GLU A 679 34.22 12.50 1.55
N TRP A 680 33.56 12.21 0.42
CA TRP A 680 32.19 11.67 0.39
C TRP A 680 32.16 10.16 0.23
N SER A 681 33.32 9.50 0.23
CA SER A 681 33.39 8.04 0.18
C SER A 681 32.79 7.41 1.44
N LEU A 682 32.04 6.33 1.23
CA LEU A 682 31.45 5.53 2.29
C LEU A 682 32.49 4.60 2.88
N ASN A 683 32.78 4.77 4.16
CA ASN A 683 33.78 4.03 4.91
C ASN A 683 33.20 3.56 6.26
N VAL A 684 33.23 2.25 6.44
CA VAL A 684 32.74 1.57 7.64
C VAL A 684 33.45 2.07 8.91
N GLU A 685 34.75 2.32 8.85
CA GLU A 685 35.55 2.82 9.99
C GLU A 685 35.23 4.27 10.35
N ALA A 686 34.93 5.10 9.36
CA ALA A 686 34.56 6.49 9.57
C ALA A 686 33.21 6.59 10.32
N GLY A 687 32.29 5.67 10.01
CA GLY A 687 30.96 5.59 10.61
C GLY A 687 29.81 6.08 9.75
N ASN A 688 30.06 6.40 8.47
CA ASN A 688 29.02 6.79 7.51
C ASN A 688 28.37 5.58 6.81
N VAL A 689 28.65 4.37 7.31
CA VAL A 689 27.96 3.13 6.97
C VAL A 689 27.45 2.48 8.25
N ALA A 690 26.15 2.17 8.27
CA ALA A 690 25.52 1.39 9.32
C ALA A 690 24.85 0.15 8.72
N PHE A 691 24.74 -0.91 9.54
CA PHE A 691 24.17 -2.20 9.15
C PHE A 691 23.12 -2.58 10.19
N GLY A 692 21.98 -3.13 9.78
CA GLY A 692 20.99 -3.49 10.77
C GLY A 692 19.72 -4.11 10.23
N SER A 693 18.75 -4.16 11.13
CA SER A 693 17.38 -4.50 10.82
C SER A 693 16.48 -3.36 11.26
N ALA A 694 16.01 -2.62 10.26
CA ALA A 694 14.91 -1.68 10.38
C ALA A 694 13.74 -2.27 11.18
N PHE A 695 13.36 -3.47 10.77
CA PHE A 695 12.21 -4.19 11.28
C PHE A 695 12.37 -4.56 12.75
N HIS A 696 13.54 -5.11 13.11
CA HIS A 696 13.85 -5.47 14.49
C HIS A 696 14.44 -4.33 15.32
N LYS A 697 14.43 -3.10 14.80
CA LYS A 697 14.79 -1.87 15.51
C LYS A 697 16.23 -1.87 16.07
N TRP A 698 17.15 -2.57 15.42
CA TRP A 698 18.57 -2.55 15.78
C TRP A 698 19.46 -2.17 14.60
N ALA A 699 20.59 -1.54 14.90
CA ALA A 699 21.64 -1.28 13.92
C ALA A 699 23.02 -1.35 14.60
N ILE A 700 24.08 -1.34 13.81
CA ILE A 700 25.46 -1.20 14.27
C ILE A 700 26.28 -0.38 13.28
N SER A 701 27.27 0.31 13.82
CA SER A 701 28.33 0.98 13.07
C SER A 701 29.65 0.76 13.81
N VAL A 702 30.79 0.82 13.12
CA VAL A 702 32.10 0.61 13.77
C VAL A 702 32.37 1.59 14.91
N PRO A 703 32.06 2.90 14.80
CA PRO A 703 32.23 3.82 15.93
C PRO A 703 31.38 3.42 17.13
N TYR A 704 30.13 2.99 16.91
CA TYR A 704 29.27 2.53 17.99
C TYR A 704 29.80 1.24 18.62
N MET A 705 30.33 0.30 17.81
CA MET A 705 30.97 -0.93 18.31
C MET A 705 32.18 -0.62 19.19
N LYS A 706 33.04 0.34 18.78
CA LYS A 706 34.19 0.79 19.59
C LYS A 706 33.76 1.44 20.91
N LYS A 707 32.67 2.23 20.90
CA LYS A 707 32.13 2.92 22.09
C LYS A 707 31.40 2.00 23.06
N SER A 708 30.58 1.08 22.54
CA SER A 708 29.73 0.18 23.32
C SER A 708 30.43 -1.14 23.71
N GLY A 709 31.54 -1.48 23.05
CA GLY A 709 32.25 -2.74 23.23
C GLY A 709 31.58 -3.96 22.56
N ILE A 710 30.50 -3.77 21.78
CA ILE A 710 29.87 -4.84 20.99
C ILE A 710 30.78 -5.26 19.83
N LYS A 711 30.97 -6.57 19.65
CA LYS A 711 31.66 -7.14 18.49
C LYS A 711 30.67 -7.69 17.46
N PHE A 712 31.15 -7.85 16.22
CA PHE A 712 30.36 -8.42 15.14
C PHE A 712 29.97 -9.88 15.41
N SER A 713 30.85 -10.63 16.07
CA SER A 713 30.57 -11.98 16.58
C SER A 713 29.37 -11.99 17.52
N ASP A 714 29.26 -10.99 18.39
CA ASP A 714 28.17 -10.91 19.37
C ASP A 714 26.83 -10.72 18.65
N ILE A 715 26.80 -9.89 17.60
CA ILE A 715 25.62 -9.63 16.78
C ILE A 715 25.18 -10.90 16.05
N TYR A 716 26.16 -11.60 15.45
CA TYR A 716 25.90 -12.89 14.81
C TYR A 716 25.32 -13.90 15.80
N GLU A 717 25.87 -13.98 17.01
CA GLU A 717 25.33 -14.83 18.07
C GLU A 717 23.92 -14.42 18.51
N TYR A 718 23.66 -13.12 18.70
CA TYR A 718 22.33 -12.62 19.05
C TYR A 718 21.29 -12.97 17.97
N LEU A 719 21.68 -12.86 16.69
CA LEU A 719 20.82 -13.18 15.57
C LEU A 719 20.59 -14.70 15.46
N GLN A 720 21.64 -15.51 15.59
CA GLN A 720 21.55 -16.97 15.59
C GLN A 720 20.73 -17.52 16.78
N LYS A 721 20.81 -16.87 17.94
CA LYS A 721 20.04 -17.21 19.15
C LYS A 721 18.62 -16.62 19.14
N GLY A 722 18.24 -15.86 18.12
CA GLY A 722 16.92 -15.22 18.00
C GLY A 722 16.66 -14.07 18.99
N GLN A 723 17.71 -13.53 19.61
CA GLN A 723 17.67 -12.54 20.69
C GLN A 723 17.65 -11.08 20.19
N GLN A 724 16.90 -10.81 19.12
CA GLN A 724 16.92 -9.50 18.44
C GLN A 724 16.31 -8.35 19.28
N LYS A 725 15.37 -8.63 20.20
CA LYS A 725 14.79 -7.62 21.12
C LYS A 725 15.80 -7.13 22.18
N GLU A 726 16.75 -7.97 22.56
CA GLU A 726 17.84 -7.59 23.47
C GLU A 726 18.90 -6.80 22.70
N LEU A 727 19.17 -7.22 21.46
CA LEU A 727 20.04 -6.50 20.55
C LEU A 727 19.52 -5.09 20.24
N SER A 728 18.21 -4.90 20.05
CA SER A 728 17.63 -3.57 19.81
C SER A 728 17.71 -2.62 20.99
N LYS A 729 17.79 -3.14 22.22
CA LYS A 729 18.07 -2.31 23.40
C LYS A 729 19.55 -1.97 23.55
N ARG A 730 20.43 -2.90 23.17
CA ARG A 730 21.89 -2.75 23.32
C ARG A 730 22.52 -1.97 22.15
N ALA A 731 21.91 -2.03 20.98
CA ALA A 731 22.29 -1.34 19.77
C ALA A 731 21.04 -0.77 19.05
N PRO A 732 20.41 0.27 19.62
CA PRO A 732 19.15 0.82 19.09
C PRO A 732 19.32 1.43 17.71
N LEU A 733 18.41 1.09 16.79
CA LEU A 733 18.40 1.59 15.40
C LEU A 733 18.44 3.12 15.33
N HIS A 734 17.48 3.78 15.98
CA HIS A 734 17.34 5.24 15.93
C HIS A 734 18.60 5.94 16.43
N GLN A 735 19.18 5.49 17.55
CA GLN A 735 20.38 6.10 18.11
C GLN A 735 21.54 6.00 17.12
N ILE A 736 21.80 4.82 16.57
CA ILE A 736 22.98 4.59 15.73
C ILE A 736 22.85 5.26 14.37
N VAL A 737 21.66 5.23 13.77
CA VAL A 737 21.39 5.87 12.48
C VAL A 737 21.35 7.39 12.62
N LEU A 738 20.72 7.94 13.67
CA LEU A 738 20.67 9.40 13.86
C LEU A 738 22.03 9.95 14.34
N ASP A 739 22.81 9.20 15.10
CA ASP A 739 24.21 9.54 15.43
C ASP A 739 25.06 9.61 14.14
N MET A 740 24.88 8.63 13.24
CA MET A 740 25.52 8.64 11.92
C MET A 740 25.10 9.88 11.10
N VAL A 741 23.82 10.22 11.10
CA VAL A 741 23.29 11.42 10.44
C VAL A 741 23.96 12.68 10.98
N ILE A 742 23.96 12.90 12.29
CA ILE A 742 24.50 14.14 12.87
C ILE A 742 25.98 14.28 12.59
N LYS A 743 26.73 13.18 12.69
CA LYS A 743 28.19 13.16 12.52
C LYS A 743 28.62 13.31 11.06
N HIS A 744 27.90 12.70 10.12
CA HIS A 744 28.37 12.57 8.74
C HIS A 744 27.58 13.37 7.72
N LEU A 745 26.31 13.71 7.98
CA LEU A 745 25.51 14.53 7.09
C LEU A 745 25.65 16.02 7.49
N PRO A 746 25.76 16.92 6.50
CA PRO A 746 26.08 18.32 6.75
C PRO A 746 24.88 19.07 7.33
N ASN A 747 25.18 20.13 8.09
CA ASN A 747 24.19 21.14 8.45
C ASN A 747 24.02 22.15 7.28
N PRO A 748 22.99 23.02 7.33
CA PRO A 748 22.76 24.04 6.31
C PRO A 748 23.98 24.95 6.04
N LEU A 749 24.74 25.33 7.07
CA LEU A 749 25.90 26.23 6.96
C LEU A 749 27.03 25.64 6.11
N VAL A 750 27.19 24.31 6.16
CA VAL A 750 28.17 23.58 5.34
C VAL A 750 27.59 23.25 3.97
N ALA A 751 26.36 22.71 3.93
CA ALA A 751 25.75 22.21 2.71
C ALA A 751 25.45 23.33 1.69
N GLN A 752 24.92 24.47 2.13
CA GLN A 752 24.50 25.53 1.21
C GLN A 752 25.66 26.09 0.38
N LYS A 753 26.89 26.11 0.93
CA LYS A 753 28.10 26.55 0.21
C LYS A 753 28.38 25.70 -1.03
N THR A 754 28.10 24.40 -0.98
CA THR A 754 28.28 23.48 -2.11
C THR A 754 27.03 23.35 -2.97
N ARG A 755 25.84 23.54 -2.38
CA ARG A 755 24.56 23.34 -3.05
C ARG A 755 24.11 24.54 -3.89
N ILE A 756 24.16 25.76 -3.32
CA ILE A 756 23.66 26.98 -3.99
C ILE A 756 24.28 27.22 -5.37
N PRO A 757 25.61 27.06 -5.59
CA PRO A 757 26.20 27.24 -6.92
C PRO A 757 25.68 26.28 -8.00
N ILE A 758 25.13 25.13 -7.58
CA ILE A 758 24.53 24.15 -8.48
C ILE A 758 23.05 24.47 -8.71
N ILE A 759 22.28 24.66 -7.65
CA ILE A 759 20.81 24.75 -7.72
C ILE A 759 20.29 26.17 -8.05
N TRP A 760 21.18 27.16 -8.02
CA TRP A 760 20.85 28.56 -8.30
C TRP A 760 21.91 29.19 -9.21
N LYS A 761 21.47 29.72 -10.36
CA LYS A 761 22.32 30.38 -11.38
C LYS A 761 22.23 31.90 -11.35
N GLY A 762 21.81 32.45 -10.22
CA GLY A 762 21.87 33.89 -9.98
C GLY A 762 23.28 34.36 -9.67
N ASP A 763 23.43 35.67 -9.55
CA ASP A 763 24.70 36.27 -9.14
C ASP A 763 24.98 35.94 -7.67
N LEU A 764 26.02 35.14 -7.41
CA LEU A 764 26.45 34.76 -6.06
C LEU A 764 26.94 35.98 -5.25
N GLU A 765 27.35 37.06 -5.90
CA GLU A 765 27.79 38.29 -5.25
C GLU A 765 26.63 39.23 -4.88
N SER A 766 25.43 38.96 -5.38
CA SER A 766 24.22 39.70 -5.02
C SER A 766 23.89 39.58 -3.52
N PRO A 767 23.10 40.51 -2.95
CA PRO A 767 22.71 40.45 -1.55
C PRO A 767 22.05 39.12 -1.16
N VAL A 768 21.16 38.59 -2.02
CA VAL A 768 20.49 37.30 -1.79
C VAL A 768 21.44 36.12 -2.01
N GLY A 769 22.34 36.18 -3.00
CA GLY A 769 23.36 35.16 -3.24
C GLY A 769 24.29 34.97 -2.05
N LYS A 770 24.81 36.07 -1.52
CA LYS A 770 25.64 36.08 -0.29
C LYS A 770 24.87 35.55 0.90
N ALA A 771 23.63 36.02 1.09
CA ALA A 771 22.78 35.56 2.17
C ALA A 771 22.50 34.04 2.10
N MET A 772 22.27 33.48 0.91
CA MET A 772 22.09 32.03 0.74
C MET A 772 23.39 31.24 0.99
N MET A 773 24.55 31.78 0.61
CA MET A 773 25.85 31.11 0.84
C MET A 773 26.23 31.07 2.34
N THR A 774 25.83 32.08 3.11
CA THR A 774 26.10 32.17 4.56
C THR A 774 24.93 31.73 5.43
N VAL A 775 23.79 31.35 4.83
CA VAL A 775 22.53 31.05 5.52
C VAL A 775 22.09 32.23 6.40
N ASP A 776 22.19 33.46 5.91
CA ASP A 776 21.90 34.67 6.67
C ASP A 776 20.38 34.88 6.83
N GLU A 777 19.92 35.04 8.06
CA GLU A 777 18.50 35.28 8.41
C GLU A 777 18.09 36.75 8.26
N SER A 778 19.07 37.66 8.22
CA SER A 778 18.86 39.10 8.06
C SER A 778 18.88 39.56 6.60
N GLY A 779 19.33 38.68 5.70
CA GLY A 779 19.32 38.92 4.26
C GLY A 779 17.94 38.70 3.60
N PRO A 780 17.84 38.93 2.29
CA PRO A 780 16.60 38.70 1.53
C PRO A 780 16.11 37.26 1.60
N VAL A 781 14.80 37.07 1.54
CA VAL A 781 14.15 35.75 1.57
C VAL A 781 14.47 34.98 0.30
N GLY A 782 15.06 33.80 0.46
CA GLY A 782 15.28 32.83 -0.60
C GLY A 782 14.56 31.53 -0.26
N PHE A 783 13.28 31.43 -0.60
CA PHE A 783 12.44 30.27 -0.29
C PHE A 783 12.17 29.44 -1.54
N MET A 784 12.52 28.16 -1.49
CA MET A 784 12.28 27.19 -2.55
C MET A 784 11.12 26.27 -2.18
N VAL A 785 10.01 26.38 -2.89
CA VAL A 785 8.84 25.52 -2.68
C VAL A 785 9.10 24.15 -3.29
N THR A 786 8.98 23.09 -2.50
CA THR A 786 9.21 21.71 -2.97
C THR A 786 7.94 20.88 -3.04
N LYS A 787 6.91 21.22 -2.27
CA LYS A 787 5.62 20.52 -2.28
C LYS A 787 4.47 21.49 -2.04
N ILE A 788 3.38 21.33 -2.77
CA ILE A 788 2.11 21.97 -2.44
C ILE A 788 1.22 20.94 -1.75
N ILE A 789 0.81 21.23 -0.53
CA ILE A 789 -0.10 20.38 0.25
C ILE A 789 -1.44 21.09 0.29
N VAL A 790 -2.50 20.42 -0.16
CA VAL A 790 -3.86 20.95 -0.08
C VAL A 790 -4.46 20.51 1.26
N ASP A 791 -4.66 21.47 2.17
CA ASP A 791 -5.25 21.22 3.48
C ASP A 791 -6.75 21.58 3.47
N PRO A 792 -7.64 20.71 3.99
CA PRO A 792 -9.08 20.99 4.03
C PRO A 792 -9.48 22.23 4.85
N GLN A 793 -8.69 22.58 5.88
CA GLN A 793 -8.98 23.71 6.77
C GLN A 793 -8.15 24.94 6.40
N ALA A 794 -6.86 24.76 6.11
CA ALA A 794 -5.93 25.86 5.84
C ALA A 794 -5.82 26.24 4.36
N GLY A 795 -6.38 25.44 3.44
CA GLY A 795 -6.25 25.64 2.00
C GLY A 795 -4.87 25.21 1.48
N GLU A 796 -4.37 25.88 0.43
CA GLU A 796 -3.08 25.55 -0.16
C GLU A 796 -1.91 25.93 0.76
N VAL A 797 -1.04 24.96 1.03
CA VAL A 797 0.15 25.10 1.87
C VAL A 797 1.39 24.83 1.04
N ALA A 798 2.23 25.84 0.86
CA ALA A 798 3.53 25.70 0.20
C ALA A 798 4.56 25.22 1.22
N ALA A 799 4.98 23.97 1.11
CA ALA A 799 6.06 23.39 1.90
C ALA A 799 7.37 23.43 1.09
N GLY A 800 8.47 23.80 1.73
CA GLY A 800 9.73 24.02 1.02
C GLY A 800 10.91 24.27 1.93
N ARG A 801 12.06 24.59 1.32
CA ARG A 801 13.31 24.90 2.02
C ARG A 801 13.58 26.40 1.99
N LEU A 802 13.82 27.00 3.16
CA LEU A 802 14.27 28.39 3.28
C LEU A 802 15.81 28.44 3.29
N PHE A 803 16.41 29.02 2.25
CA PHE A 803 17.87 29.11 2.08
C PHE A 803 18.47 30.41 2.64
N SER A 804 17.73 31.51 2.61
CA SER A 804 18.13 32.80 3.19
C SER A 804 16.93 33.59 3.70
N GLY A 805 17.20 34.55 4.57
CA GLY A 805 16.22 35.44 5.18
C GLY A 805 15.36 34.78 6.25
N LYS A 806 14.27 35.46 6.59
CA LYS A 806 13.28 35.02 7.56
C LYS A 806 11.89 35.27 7.03
N ILE A 807 11.00 34.27 7.14
CA ILE A 807 9.59 34.42 6.76
C ILE A 807 8.76 34.66 8.02
N ARG A 808 8.01 35.77 8.03
CA ARG A 808 7.10 36.14 9.13
C ARG A 808 5.65 36.07 8.73
N ARG A 809 4.79 35.82 9.72
CA ARG A 809 3.35 35.93 9.53
C ARG A 809 2.98 37.35 9.08
N GLY A 810 2.23 37.42 7.98
CA GLY A 810 1.76 38.66 7.37
C GLY A 810 2.74 39.33 6.41
N GLN A 811 3.95 38.78 6.21
CA GLN A 811 4.94 39.30 5.27
C GLN A 811 4.48 39.14 3.82
N GLU A 812 4.79 40.14 2.99
CA GLU A 812 4.56 40.10 1.56
C GLU A 812 5.76 39.45 0.85
N LEU A 813 5.47 38.48 -0.01
CA LEU A 813 6.44 37.69 -0.75
C LEU A 813 6.01 37.57 -2.22
N TRP A 814 6.96 37.71 -3.12
CA TRP A 814 6.83 37.53 -4.54
C TRP A 814 7.07 36.07 -4.92
N VAL A 815 6.12 35.48 -5.64
CA VAL A 815 6.35 34.22 -6.36
C VAL A 815 7.00 34.57 -7.69
N SER A 816 8.18 34.01 -7.98
CA SER A 816 8.92 34.32 -9.20
C SER A 816 8.07 34.11 -10.45
N GLY A 817 8.05 35.11 -11.34
CA GLY A 817 7.23 35.12 -12.56
C GLY A 817 5.83 35.70 -12.38
N MET A 818 5.39 36.03 -11.15
CA MET A 818 4.07 36.60 -10.89
C MET A 818 4.13 38.13 -10.71
N PRO A 819 3.11 38.88 -11.20
CA PRO A 819 3.13 40.34 -11.22
C PRO A 819 2.74 40.99 -9.89
N LYS A 820 2.23 40.24 -8.91
CA LYS A 820 1.76 40.77 -7.62
C LYS A 820 2.40 40.02 -6.44
N PRO A 821 2.71 40.71 -5.34
CA PRO A 821 3.13 40.06 -4.11
C PRO A 821 1.95 39.33 -3.46
N GLN A 822 2.27 38.28 -2.71
CA GLN A 822 1.32 37.46 -1.97
C GLN A 822 1.67 37.48 -0.49
N ARG A 823 0.65 37.43 0.36
CA ARG A 823 0.83 37.56 1.80
C ARG A 823 0.91 36.20 2.48
N ALA A 824 1.98 35.95 3.23
CA ALA A 824 2.12 34.77 4.08
C ALA A 824 1.13 34.84 5.26
N GLN A 825 -0.04 34.21 5.13
CA GLN A 825 -1.11 34.27 6.14
C GLN A 825 -0.75 33.52 7.43
N MET A 826 -0.07 32.39 7.29
CA MET A 826 0.44 31.56 8.37
C MET A 826 1.78 30.95 7.97
N VAL A 827 2.69 30.88 8.94
CA VAL A 827 3.97 30.17 8.83
C VAL A 827 3.93 29.05 9.86
N ALA A 828 4.35 27.85 9.48
CA ALA A 828 4.31 26.69 10.34
C ALA A 828 5.58 25.84 10.19
N MET A 829 6.04 25.32 11.34
CA MET A 829 7.04 24.26 11.39
C MET A 829 6.32 22.91 11.32
N ILE A 830 6.92 21.94 10.62
CA ILE A 830 6.41 20.58 10.56
C ILE A 830 7.10 19.77 11.65
N VAL A 831 6.37 19.22 12.62
CA VAL A 831 6.90 18.42 13.74
C VAL A 831 6.14 17.10 13.83
N GLY A 832 6.82 15.97 13.59
CA GLY A 832 6.09 14.75 13.24
C GLY A 832 5.19 15.01 12.02
N PRO A 833 3.86 14.77 12.09
CA PRO A 833 2.92 15.06 11.01
C PRO A 833 2.24 16.44 11.18
N ASP A 834 2.41 17.07 12.36
CA ASP A 834 1.64 18.22 12.78
C ASP A 834 2.32 19.47 12.24
N ARG A 835 1.49 20.37 11.72
CA ARG A 835 1.91 21.71 11.32
C ARG A 835 1.69 22.63 12.52
N ILE A 836 2.78 22.97 13.19
CA ILE A 836 2.76 23.84 14.36
C ILE A 836 2.93 25.29 13.90
N PRO A 837 1.91 26.15 14.06
CA PRO A 837 2.02 27.56 13.68
C PRO A 837 3.09 28.26 14.51
N VAL A 838 3.87 29.11 13.86
CA VAL A 838 4.90 29.96 14.49
C VAL A 838 4.85 31.36 13.88
N GLU A 839 5.34 32.35 14.61
CA GLU A 839 5.34 33.74 14.12
C GLU A 839 6.39 33.99 13.03
N GLU A 840 7.55 33.33 13.14
CA GLU A 840 8.65 33.44 12.17
C GLU A 840 9.50 32.17 12.07
N ILE A 841 10.12 31.93 10.91
CA ILE A 841 11.10 30.85 10.69
C ILE A 841 12.34 31.35 9.95
N ASP A 842 13.51 30.96 10.45
CA ASP A 842 14.84 31.36 9.95
C ASP A 842 15.37 30.44 8.84
N ALA A 843 16.26 31.00 8.02
CA ALA A 843 17.02 30.27 7.00
C ALA A 843 17.72 29.01 7.54
N GLY A 844 17.69 27.95 6.74
CA GLY A 844 18.22 26.62 7.05
C GLY A 844 17.15 25.58 7.36
N ASN A 845 15.90 26.00 7.56
CA ASN A 845 14.78 25.12 7.94
C ASN A 845 13.88 24.74 6.75
N VAL A 846 13.18 23.62 6.91
CA VAL A 846 12.00 23.28 6.09
C VAL A 846 10.78 24.00 6.67
N VAL A 847 10.03 24.70 5.82
CA VAL A 847 8.97 25.64 6.20
C VAL A 847 7.69 25.29 5.47
N ALA A 848 6.55 25.40 6.16
CA ALA A 848 5.23 25.40 5.54
C ALA A 848 4.61 26.80 5.61
N VAL A 849 4.22 27.35 4.47
CA VAL A 849 3.63 28.70 4.35
C VAL A 849 2.24 28.61 3.72
N VAL A 850 1.26 29.23 4.37
CA VAL A 850 -0.12 29.35 3.87
C VAL A 850 -0.35 30.76 3.31
N GLY A 851 -1.09 30.86 2.22
CA GLY A 851 -1.45 32.15 1.58
C GLY A 851 -0.71 32.44 0.28
N LEU A 852 0.25 31.60 -0.10
CA LEU A 852 0.99 31.69 -1.37
C LEU A 852 0.23 30.98 -2.51
N LYS A 853 -0.89 31.57 -2.95
CA LYS A 853 -1.80 30.99 -3.96
C LYS A 853 -1.21 30.79 -5.35
N ASP A 854 -0.16 31.52 -5.73
CA ASP A 854 0.45 31.36 -7.06
C ASP A 854 1.68 30.44 -7.00
N ALA A 855 2.05 29.96 -5.80
CA ALA A 855 3.17 29.05 -5.64
C ALA A 855 2.83 27.66 -6.17
N ILE A 856 3.71 27.11 -7.00
CA ILE A 856 3.67 25.74 -7.48
C ILE A 856 4.89 24.99 -6.92
N ALA A 857 4.88 23.66 -6.98
CA ALA A 857 6.08 22.91 -6.62
C ALA A 857 7.23 23.29 -7.59
N GLY A 858 8.38 23.67 -7.06
CA GLY A 858 9.49 24.24 -7.84
C GLY A 858 9.53 25.78 -7.87
N SER A 859 8.52 26.48 -7.34
CA SER A 859 8.53 27.94 -7.30
C SER A 859 9.62 28.50 -6.39
N THR A 860 10.22 29.59 -6.84
CA THR A 860 11.03 30.48 -5.99
C THR A 860 10.14 31.57 -5.40
N VAL A 861 10.28 31.81 -4.12
CA VAL A 861 9.55 32.84 -3.39
C VAL A 861 10.56 33.72 -2.66
N SER A 862 10.42 35.03 -2.80
CA SER A 862 11.34 36.02 -2.24
C SER A 862 10.63 37.30 -1.84
N ASP A 863 11.20 38.09 -0.94
CA ASP A 863 10.79 39.47 -0.69
C ASP A 863 11.37 40.46 -1.72
N ASP A 864 12.33 40.01 -2.54
CA ASP A 864 12.85 40.73 -3.69
C ASP A 864 12.20 40.20 -4.99
N LYS A 865 11.48 41.09 -5.69
CA LYS A 865 10.83 40.78 -6.96
C LYS A 865 11.83 40.42 -8.06
N GLU A 866 13.02 41.03 -8.03
CA GLU A 866 14.04 40.87 -9.06
C GLU A 866 14.97 39.67 -8.76
N MET A 867 14.72 38.93 -7.66
CA MET A 867 15.46 37.71 -7.37
C MET A 867 15.34 36.73 -8.54
N GLN A 868 16.48 36.33 -9.09
CA GLN A 868 16.51 35.27 -10.09
C GLN A 868 15.98 33.97 -9.47
N PRO A 869 15.06 33.25 -10.14
CA PRO A 869 14.55 31.99 -9.61
C PRO A 869 15.64 30.92 -9.48
N PHE A 870 15.44 30.00 -8.54
CA PHE A 870 16.08 28.68 -8.54
C PHE A 870 15.84 27.98 -9.88
N GLU A 871 16.76 27.09 -10.24
CA GLU A 871 16.58 26.29 -11.44
C GLU A 871 15.24 25.55 -11.38
N LYS A 872 14.47 25.65 -12.47
CA LYS A 872 13.28 24.82 -12.65
C LYS A 872 13.67 23.38 -12.34
N ILE A 873 12.86 22.71 -11.54
CA ILE A 873 13.08 21.29 -11.26
C ILE A 873 12.66 20.54 -12.52
N VAL A 874 13.61 20.36 -13.44
CA VAL A 874 13.44 19.60 -14.66
C VAL A 874 13.60 18.14 -14.30
N HIS A 875 12.53 17.36 -14.45
CA HIS A 875 12.62 15.91 -14.42
C HIS A 875 13.42 15.42 -15.62
N TYR A 876 14.24 14.39 -15.42
CA TYR A 876 15.04 13.79 -16.50
C TYR A 876 14.18 13.22 -17.64
N SER A 877 12.90 12.99 -17.36
CA SER A 877 11.95 12.31 -18.24
C SER A 877 10.79 13.24 -18.55
N ASP A 878 10.46 13.37 -19.84
CA ASP A 878 9.21 13.95 -20.29
C ASP A 878 8.02 13.03 -19.94
N PRO A 879 6.80 13.56 -19.80
CA PRO A 879 5.60 12.74 -19.76
C PRO A 879 5.50 11.90 -21.04
N VAL A 880 5.45 10.57 -20.88
CA VAL A 880 5.46 9.61 -21.99
C VAL A 880 4.11 8.92 -22.19
N VAL A 881 3.20 9.02 -21.22
CA VAL A 881 1.85 8.45 -21.29
C VAL A 881 0.81 9.55 -21.11
N THR A 882 -0.28 9.50 -21.87
CA THR A 882 -1.43 10.40 -21.76
C THR A 882 -2.73 9.60 -21.66
N VAL A 883 -3.70 10.12 -20.92
CA VAL A 883 -5.10 9.66 -20.91
C VAL A 883 -6.02 10.84 -21.18
N ALA A 884 -7.10 10.62 -21.92
CA ALA A 884 -8.19 11.57 -22.00
C ALA A 884 -9.11 11.38 -20.79
N ILE A 885 -9.56 12.49 -20.20
CA ILE A 885 -10.39 12.54 -18.99
C ILE A 885 -11.59 13.44 -19.26
N GLU A 886 -12.78 12.91 -19.00
CA GLU A 886 -14.04 13.62 -19.12
C GLU A 886 -14.85 13.50 -17.82
N ALA A 887 -15.60 14.54 -17.46
CA ALA A 887 -16.53 14.48 -16.34
C ALA A 887 -17.74 13.59 -16.70
N LYS A 888 -18.17 12.70 -15.81
CA LYS A 888 -19.38 11.87 -16.05
C LYS A 888 -20.67 12.70 -16.14
N SER A 889 -20.68 13.88 -15.52
CA SER A 889 -21.79 14.81 -15.48
C SER A 889 -21.33 16.16 -15.97
N THR A 890 -22.12 16.81 -16.83
CA THR A 890 -21.84 18.15 -17.34
C THR A 890 -21.83 19.21 -16.23
N GLN A 891 -22.51 18.95 -15.10
CA GLN A 891 -22.49 19.84 -13.93
C GLN A 891 -21.13 19.88 -13.23
N ASP A 892 -20.33 18.82 -13.36
CA ASP A 892 -19.03 18.69 -12.72
C ASP A 892 -17.88 19.21 -13.60
N LEU A 893 -18.14 19.60 -14.84
CA LEU A 893 -17.11 20.09 -15.79
C LEU A 893 -16.28 21.26 -15.21
N PRO A 894 -16.88 22.34 -14.66
CA PRO A 894 -16.09 23.43 -14.09
C PRO A 894 -15.22 22.96 -12.91
N LYS A 895 -15.77 22.08 -12.06
CA LYS A 895 -15.06 21.52 -10.91
C LYS A 895 -13.91 20.61 -11.35
N LEU A 896 -14.08 19.83 -12.42
CA LEU A 896 -13.03 19.00 -12.99
C LEU A 896 -11.85 19.86 -13.49
N VAL A 897 -12.13 20.95 -14.19
CA VAL A 897 -11.10 21.90 -14.67
C VAL A 897 -10.30 22.47 -13.49
N ASP A 898 -10.95 22.86 -12.41
CA ASP A 898 -10.29 23.37 -11.20
C ASP A 898 -9.42 22.29 -10.52
N VAL A 899 -9.93 21.06 -10.43
CA VAL A 899 -9.20 19.93 -9.85
C VAL A 899 -7.98 19.58 -10.69
N LEU A 900 -8.11 19.50 -12.02
CA LEU A 900 -7.01 19.20 -12.93
C LEU A 900 -5.89 20.26 -12.84
N ARG A 901 -6.26 21.55 -12.74
CA ARG A 901 -5.29 22.63 -12.49
C ARG A 901 -4.61 22.48 -11.14
N THR A 902 -5.34 22.10 -10.09
CA THR A 902 -4.80 21.89 -8.75
C THR A 902 -3.80 20.73 -8.73
N ILE A 903 -4.11 19.64 -9.43
CA ILE A 903 -3.25 18.47 -9.57
C ILE A 903 -1.96 18.81 -10.32
N ALA A 904 -2.05 19.45 -11.48
CA ALA A 904 -0.87 19.86 -12.26
C ALA A 904 0.03 20.84 -11.48
N LYS A 905 -0.59 21.66 -10.61
CA LYS A 905 0.12 22.58 -9.71
C LYS A 905 0.81 21.86 -8.54
N ALA A 906 0.17 20.82 -8.00
CA ALA A 906 0.74 19.99 -6.95
C ALA A 906 1.88 19.10 -7.48
N ASP A 907 1.72 18.55 -8.68
CA ASP A 907 2.73 17.76 -9.38
C ASP A 907 3.03 18.28 -10.80
N PRO A 908 4.11 19.07 -10.95
CA PRO A 908 4.58 19.55 -12.25
C PRO A 908 4.95 18.46 -13.28
N SER A 909 5.08 17.20 -12.85
CA SER A 909 5.33 16.08 -13.77
C SER A 909 4.04 15.56 -14.44
N ILE A 910 2.89 16.13 -14.08
CA ILE A 910 1.60 15.94 -14.75
C ILE A 910 1.31 17.16 -15.64
N GLU A 911 1.22 16.94 -16.94
CA GLU A 911 0.79 17.97 -17.89
C GLU A 911 -0.70 17.81 -18.21
N VAL A 912 -1.47 18.90 -18.10
CA VAL A 912 -2.91 18.89 -18.41
C VAL A 912 -3.23 19.87 -19.53
N GLU A 913 -3.87 19.37 -20.58
CA GLU A 913 -4.45 20.17 -21.66
C GLU A 913 -5.97 20.23 -21.48
N ILE A 914 -6.49 21.43 -21.25
CA ILE A 914 -7.90 21.66 -20.95
C ILE A 914 -8.61 22.11 -22.23
N ASN A 915 -9.38 21.20 -22.83
CA ASN A 915 -10.31 21.55 -23.91
C ASN A 915 -11.71 21.85 -23.35
N GLN A 916 -12.06 23.13 -23.29
CA GLN A 916 -13.39 23.57 -22.80
C GLN A 916 -14.50 23.40 -23.85
N GLU A 917 -14.15 23.26 -25.13
CA GLU A 917 -15.13 23.13 -26.21
C GLU A 917 -15.70 21.71 -26.29
N THR A 918 -14.83 20.70 -26.11
CA THR A 918 -15.23 19.29 -26.17
C THR A 918 -15.56 18.70 -24.80
N GLY A 919 -15.06 19.27 -23.70
CA GLY A 919 -15.16 18.69 -22.36
C GLY A 919 -14.20 17.52 -22.10
N GLU A 920 -13.43 17.13 -23.12
CA GLU A 920 -12.42 16.08 -23.06
C GLU A 920 -11.05 16.72 -22.78
N HIS A 921 -10.48 16.44 -21.61
CA HIS A 921 -9.19 17.01 -21.19
C HIS A 921 -8.09 15.94 -21.30
N LEU A 922 -6.89 16.32 -21.72
CA LEU A 922 -5.77 15.37 -21.78
C LEU A 922 -4.91 15.52 -20.53
N MET A 923 -4.58 14.40 -19.89
CA MET A 923 -3.70 14.34 -18.74
C MET A 923 -2.52 13.43 -19.04
N SER A 924 -1.31 13.98 -19.03
CA SER A 924 -0.07 13.29 -19.36
C SER A 924 0.82 13.15 -18.14
N GLY A 925 1.49 12.01 -18.00
CA GLY A 925 2.32 11.67 -16.85
C GLY A 925 3.49 10.74 -17.22
N MET A 926 4.25 10.34 -16.21
CA MET A 926 5.48 9.56 -16.37
C MET A 926 5.23 8.08 -16.73
N GLY A 927 4.05 7.55 -16.42
CA GLY A 927 3.72 6.15 -16.61
C GLY A 927 2.25 5.85 -16.30
N GLU A 928 1.85 4.60 -16.51
CA GLU A 928 0.46 4.14 -16.30
C GLU A 928 0.05 4.26 -14.82
N LEU A 929 0.94 3.87 -13.90
CA LEU A 929 0.68 3.92 -12.45
C LEU A 929 0.52 5.35 -11.95
N HIS A 930 1.35 6.27 -12.46
CA HIS A 930 1.24 7.70 -12.14
C HIS A 930 -0.15 8.27 -12.49
N LEU A 931 -0.65 7.97 -13.70
CA LEU A 931 -1.94 8.45 -14.16
C LEU A 931 -3.10 7.75 -13.43
N GLU A 932 -2.96 6.47 -13.09
CA GLU A 932 -3.97 5.71 -12.35
C GLU A 932 -4.19 6.30 -10.94
N ILE A 933 -3.11 6.60 -10.21
CA ILE A 933 -3.18 7.21 -8.88
C ILE A 933 -3.79 8.60 -8.96
N THR A 934 -3.39 9.39 -9.97
CA THR A 934 -3.96 10.72 -10.18
C THR A 934 -5.47 10.66 -10.44
N GLN A 935 -5.92 9.73 -11.28
CA GLN A 935 -7.36 9.49 -11.50
C GLN A 935 -8.08 9.10 -10.20
N TYR A 936 -7.45 8.24 -9.38
CA TYR A 936 -7.99 7.87 -8.08
C TYR A 936 -8.19 9.10 -7.18
N ARG A 937 -7.24 10.05 -7.15
CA ARG A 937 -7.36 11.29 -6.37
C ARG A 937 -8.52 12.17 -6.84
N ILE A 938 -8.67 12.34 -8.15
CA ILE A 938 -9.79 13.11 -8.73
C ILE A 938 -11.14 12.53 -8.25
N VAL A 939 -11.30 11.20 -8.32
CA VAL A 939 -12.54 10.52 -7.96
C VAL A 939 -12.77 10.49 -6.45
N ASN A 940 -11.75 10.13 -5.67
CA ASN A 940 -11.91 9.79 -4.26
C ASN A 940 -11.58 10.93 -3.30
N GLU A 941 -10.62 11.80 -3.61
CA GLU A 941 -10.28 12.94 -2.75
C GLU A 941 -11.11 14.16 -3.14
N HIS A 942 -11.10 14.53 -4.42
CA HIS A 942 -11.81 15.72 -4.91
C HIS A 942 -13.30 15.48 -5.20
N LYS A 943 -13.74 14.22 -5.15
CA LYS A 943 -15.14 13.80 -5.38
C LYS A 943 -15.67 14.30 -6.73
N VAL A 944 -14.91 14.08 -7.80
CA VAL A 944 -15.31 14.38 -9.19
C VAL A 944 -15.33 13.07 -9.97
N PRO A 945 -16.52 12.53 -10.31
CA PRO A 945 -16.61 11.31 -11.10
C PRO A 945 -16.14 11.56 -12.54
N ILE A 946 -15.09 10.84 -12.96
CA ILE A 946 -14.51 10.95 -14.31
C ILE A 946 -14.63 9.64 -15.10
N THR A 947 -14.56 9.76 -16.42
CA THR A 947 -14.32 8.68 -17.38
C THR A 947 -12.96 8.91 -18.01
N ALA A 948 -12.12 7.86 -18.10
CA ALA A 948 -10.80 7.95 -18.68
C ALA A 948 -10.65 7.03 -19.90
N SER A 949 -9.93 7.47 -20.92
CA SER A 949 -9.54 6.63 -22.06
C SER A 949 -8.42 5.65 -21.68
N PRO A 950 -8.16 4.62 -22.52
CA PRO A 950 -6.91 3.86 -22.41
C PRO A 950 -5.68 4.78 -22.52
N PRO A 951 -4.57 4.41 -21.85
CA PRO A 951 -3.32 5.15 -21.94
C PRO A 951 -2.76 5.11 -23.37
N ILE A 952 -2.29 6.26 -23.84
CA ILE A 952 -1.64 6.44 -25.15
C ILE A 952 -0.22 6.95 -24.96
N VAL A 953 0.67 6.61 -25.87
CA VAL A 953 2.05 7.09 -25.85
C VAL A 953 2.15 8.49 -26.46
N VAL A 954 2.97 9.33 -25.84
CA VAL A 954 3.34 10.65 -26.37
C VAL A 954 4.55 10.50 -27.28
N TYR A 955 4.37 10.83 -28.56
CA TYR A 955 5.45 10.82 -29.55
C TYR A 955 6.10 12.22 -29.66
N ARG A 956 7.22 12.30 -30.37
CA ARG A 956 7.84 13.56 -30.81
C ARG A 956 8.05 13.56 -32.32
N GLU A 957 8.20 14.72 -32.92
CA GLU A 957 8.55 14.86 -34.34
C GLU A 957 9.98 15.36 -34.51
N GLY A 958 10.63 14.96 -35.59
CA GLY A 958 11.94 15.45 -35.95
C GLY A 958 12.15 15.43 -37.46
N VAL A 959 13.39 15.68 -37.86
CA VAL A 959 13.84 15.54 -39.26
C VAL A 959 14.99 14.53 -39.32
N ALA A 960 15.03 13.73 -40.39
CA ALA A 960 16.10 12.76 -40.60
C ALA A 960 17.37 13.39 -41.19
N GLY A 961 17.21 14.47 -41.95
CA GLY A 961 18.31 15.15 -42.62
C GLY A 961 18.00 16.61 -42.91
N LYS A 962 18.83 17.21 -43.76
CA LYS A 962 18.72 18.62 -44.13
C LYS A 962 17.59 18.83 -45.14
N GLY A 963 16.75 19.84 -44.92
CA GLY A 963 15.66 20.26 -45.78
C GLY A 963 15.62 21.77 -45.99
N GLY A 964 15.11 22.22 -47.14
CA GLY A 964 15.11 23.62 -47.54
C GLY A 964 16.31 24.03 -48.42
N PRO A 965 16.44 25.33 -48.75
CA PRO A 965 15.62 26.43 -48.24
C PRO A 965 14.20 26.41 -48.82
N PHE A 966 13.20 26.43 -47.95
CA PHE A 966 11.79 26.44 -48.34
C PHE A 966 11.20 27.84 -48.18
N GLU A 967 10.48 28.32 -49.21
CA GLU A 967 9.87 29.64 -49.24
C GLU A 967 8.46 29.62 -48.60
N GLY A 968 8.31 30.27 -47.46
CA GLY A 968 7.00 30.60 -46.90
C GLY A 968 6.57 32.02 -47.28
N LYS A 969 5.31 32.19 -47.68
CA LYS A 969 4.73 33.47 -48.12
C LYS A 969 3.68 33.95 -47.14
N SER A 970 3.66 35.25 -46.85
CA SER A 970 2.55 35.84 -46.11
C SER A 970 1.24 35.78 -46.92
N PRO A 971 0.06 35.75 -46.27
CA PRO A 971 -1.23 35.80 -46.97
C PRO A 971 -1.35 36.95 -47.99
N ASN A 972 -0.78 38.12 -47.68
CA ASN A 972 -0.71 39.26 -48.60
C ASN A 972 0.42 39.18 -49.66
N LYS A 973 1.25 38.13 -49.62
CA LYS A 973 2.38 37.84 -50.52
C LYS A 973 3.52 38.86 -50.52
N HIS A 974 3.50 39.84 -49.61
CA HIS A 974 4.54 40.86 -49.52
C HIS A 974 5.79 40.40 -48.76
N ASN A 975 5.62 39.53 -47.76
CA ASN A 975 6.72 39.01 -46.96
C ASN A 975 7.01 37.56 -47.35
N ARG A 976 8.29 37.21 -47.37
CA ARG A 976 8.78 35.87 -47.69
C ARG A 976 9.88 35.49 -46.72
N PHE A 977 9.87 34.25 -46.27
CA PHE A 977 10.89 33.69 -45.40
C PHE A 977 11.43 32.42 -46.03
N TYR A 978 12.76 32.29 -46.05
CA TYR A 978 13.46 31.12 -46.56
C TYR A 978 14.09 30.40 -45.39
N MET A 979 13.56 29.23 -45.06
CA MET A 979 13.99 28.43 -43.91
C MET A 979 14.65 27.14 -44.36
N GLU A 980 15.76 26.79 -43.72
CA GLU A 980 16.34 25.45 -43.76
C GLU A 980 16.12 24.77 -42.40
N VAL A 981 16.06 23.44 -42.41
CA VAL A 981 16.01 22.64 -41.20
C VAL A 981 16.99 21.49 -41.28
N GLU A 982 17.55 21.11 -40.15
CA GLU A 982 18.40 19.93 -40.03
C GLU A 982 18.33 19.34 -38.60
N PRO A 983 18.76 18.09 -38.41
CA PRO A 983 18.83 17.51 -37.07
C PRO A 983 19.86 18.26 -36.23
N LEU A 984 19.49 18.59 -34.99
CA LEU A 984 20.40 19.18 -34.02
C LEU A 984 21.41 18.14 -33.54
N GLU A 985 22.65 18.57 -33.23
CA GLU A 985 23.71 17.68 -32.80
C GLU A 985 23.32 16.94 -31.49
N PRO A 986 23.48 15.60 -31.40
CA PRO A 986 23.05 14.85 -30.22
C PRO A 986 23.69 15.29 -28.89
N SER A 987 24.93 15.79 -28.95
CA SER A 987 25.66 16.38 -27.81
C SER A 987 24.96 17.65 -27.30
N VAL A 988 24.47 18.49 -28.20
CA VAL A 988 23.75 19.73 -27.87
C VAL A 988 22.37 19.40 -27.27
N VAL A 989 21.64 18.45 -27.87
CA VAL A 989 20.35 17.97 -27.32
C VAL A 989 20.53 17.45 -25.89
N LYS A 990 21.55 16.62 -25.63
CA LYS A 990 21.85 16.11 -24.29
C LYS A 990 22.21 17.22 -23.30
N ALA A 991 22.98 18.23 -23.73
CA ALA A 991 23.33 19.36 -22.87
C ALA A 991 22.11 20.21 -22.51
N ILE A 992 21.17 20.40 -23.44
CA ILE A 992 19.90 21.08 -23.16
C ILE A 992 19.06 20.26 -22.15
N GLN A 993 18.90 18.95 -22.37
CA GLN A 993 18.17 18.06 -21.45
C GLN A 993 18.80 17.98 -20.06
N ALA A 994 20.13 18.03 -19.96
CA ALA A 994 20.85 18.01 -18.69
C ALA A 994 20.67 19.30 -17.87
N GLY A 995 20.15 20.38 -18.49
CA GLY A 995 20.03 21.72 -17.92
C GLY A 995 21.31 22.55 -18.07
N GLU A 996 22.31 22.05 -18.81
CA GLU A 996 23.57 22.75 -19.03
C GLU A 996 23.44 23.94 -19.99
N ILE A 997 22.45 23.88 -20.89
CA ILE A 997 22.03 24.96 -21.78
C ILE A 997 20.58 25.27 -21.44
N ALA A 998 20.29 26.52 -21.09
CA ALA A 998 18.95 26.91 -20.69
C ALA A 998 18.05 27.16 -21.92
N ALA A 999 16.84 26.60 -21.89
CA ALA A 999 15.81 26.74 -22.92
C ALA A 999 14.59 27.54 -22.42
N GLY A 1000 13.81 28.10 -23.35
CA GLY A 1000 12.55 28.79 -23.06
C GLY A 1000 12.70 30.13 -22.33
N GLN A 1001 13.88 30.73 -22.34
CA GLN A 1001 14.16 32.03 -21.75
C GLN A 1001 15.06 32.90 -22.63
N ARG A 1002 15.07 34.21 -22.38
CA ARG A 1002 15.92 35.15 -23.12
C ARG A 1002 17.39 34.79 -22.92
N ILE A 1003 18.13 34.70 -24.03
CA ILE A 1003 19.58 34.47 -24.03
C ILE A 1003 20.27 35.68 -23.39
N LYS A 1004 20.89 35.48 -22.22
CA LYS A 1004 21.57 36.54 -21.45
C LYS A 1004 22.95 36.87 -22.03
N ASP A 1005 23.74 35.84 -22.36
CA ASP A 1005 25.09 36.00 -22.90
C ASP A 1005 25.30 35.08 -24.11
N SER A 1006 25.15 35.66 -25.30
CA SER A 1006 25.29 34.97 -26.58
C SER A 1006 26.73 34.47 -26.83
N LYS A 1007 27.76 35.14 -26.28
CA LYS A 1007 29.16 34.73 -26.49
C LYS A 1007 29.52 33.47 -25.71
N VAL A 1008 29.06 33.38 -24.46
CA VAL A 1008 29.28 32.20 -23.62
C VAL A 1008 28.52 31.00 -24.19
N LEU A 1009 27.27 31.21 -24.61
CA LEU A 1009 26.47 30.19 -25.26
C LEU A 1009 27.15 29.70 -26.55
N ALA A 1010 27.60 30.61 -27.41
CA ALA A 1010 28.26 30.26 -28.67
C ALA A 1010 29.52 29.41 -28.44
N LYS A 1011 30.38 29.80 -27.49
CA LYS A 1011 31.58 29.02 -27.15
C LYS A 1011 31.23 27.60 -26.66
N LYS A 1012 30.19 27.49 -25.84
CA LYS A 1012 29.74 26.19 -25.32
C LYS A 1012 29.16 25.31 -26.43
N LEU A 1013 28.42 25.88 -27.37
CA LEU A 1013 27.89 25.16 -28.54
C LEU A 1013 29.02 24.72 -29.48
N GLU A 1014 30.03 25.56 -29.71
CA GLU A 1014 31.25 25.22 -30.45
C GLU A 1014 31.98 24.01 -29.80
N GLU A 1015 32.14 24.01 -28.47
CA GLU A 1015 32.73 22.90 -27.71
C GLU A 1015 31.94 21.60 -27.83
N LEU A 1016 30.62 21.70 -28.04
CA LEU A 1016 29.72 20.55 -28.25
C LEU A 1016 29.62 20.10 -29.71
N GLY A 1017 30.31 20.78 -30.64
CA GLY A 1017 30.44 20.38 -32.04
C GLY A 1017 29.56 21.14 -33.05
N MET A 1018 28.90 22.22 -32.63
CA MET A 1018 28.14 23.10 -33.54
C MET A 1018 29.08 24.04 -34.32
N ASP A 1019 28.69 24.42 -35.55
CA ASP A 1019 29.43 25.41 -36.33
C ASP A 1019 29.51 26.76 -35.61
N ARG A 1020 30.65 27.42 -35.74
CA ARG A 1020 30.96 28.67 -35.04
C ARG A 1020 30.09 29.84 -35.46
N ASP A 1021 29.72 29.93 -36.73
CA ASP A 1021 28.90 31.03 -37.21
C ASP A 1021 27.41 30.78 -36.91
N GLU A 1022 26.97 29.52 -36.93
CA GLU A 1022 25.65 29.12 -36.41
C GLU A 1022 25.50 29.40 -34.91
N ALA A 1023 26.49 28.98 -34.11
CA ALA A 1023 26.47 29.09 -32.65
C ALA A 1023 26.36 30.55 -32.16
N LYS A 1024 26.96 31.51 -32.87
CA LYS A 1024 26.86 32.95 -32.55
C LYS A 1024 25.49 33.54 -32.85
N ASN A 1025 24.81 33.01 -33.85
CA ASN A 1025 23.57 33.58 -34.37
C ASN A 1025 22.32 32.85 -33.86
N VAL A 1026 22.44 32.10 -32.76
CA VAL A 1026 21.30 31.49 -32.09
C VAL A 1026 20.36 32.58 -31.57
N VAL A 1027 19.12 32.52 -32.03
CA VAL A 1027 18.06 33.50 -31.72
C VAL A 1027 17.20 33.04 -30.55
N TRP A 1028 16.83 31.76 -30.52
CA TRP A 1028 15.95 31.19 -29.51
C TRP A 1028 16.16 29.68 -29.37
N ILE A 1029 15.96 29.17 -28.15
CA ILE A 1029 15.98 27.74 -27.84
C ILE A 1029 14.62 27.40 -27.23
N GLN A 1030 13.84 26.56 -27.91
CA GLN A 1030 12.54 26.09 -27.44
C GLN A 1030 12.62 24.58 -27.19
N ASP A 1031 12.48 24.17 -25.93
CA ASP A 1031 12.67 22.79 -25.49
C ASP A 1031 14.03 22.26 -25.95
N THR A 1032 14.07 21.34 -26.92
CA THR A 1032 15.32 20.79 -27.50
C THR A 1032 15.59 21.25 -28.94
N ASN A 1033 14.92 22.32 -29.37
CA ASN A 1033 14.98 22.84 -30.73
C ASN A 1033 15.62 24.24 -30.74
N MET A 1034 16.30 24.59 -31.84
CA MET A 1034 17.02 25.86 -31.95
C MET A 1034 16.64 26.63 -33.21
N LEU A 1035 16.44 27.94 -33.05
CA LEU A 1035 16.26 28.90 -34.14
C LEU A 1035 17.54 29.72 -34.32
N ILE A 1036 18.03 29.80 -35.55
CA ILE A 1036 19.29 30.45 -35.93
C ILE A 1036 19.02 31.46 -37.05
N ASP A 1037 19.58 32.66 -36.93
CA ASP A 1037 19.56 33.68 -37.99
C ASP A 1037 20.83 33.59 -38.84
N ALA A 1038 20.73 32.98 -40.02
CA ALA A 1038 21.83 32.88 -40.97
C ALA A 1038 21.81 34.01 -42.02
N THR A 1039 20.96 35.02 -41.85
CA THR A 1039 20.80 36.12 -42.81
C THR A 1039 21.88 37.19 -42.69
N LYS A 1040 22.01 38.05 -43.71
CA LYS A 1040 22.94 39.20 -43.68
C LYS A 1040 22.27 40.45 -44.25
N GLY A 1041 22.14 41.49 -43.42
CA GLY A 1041 21.80 42.84 -43.88
C GLY A 1041 20.33 43.07 -44.28
N ILE A 1042 19.39 42.25 -43.80
CA ILE A 1042 17.97 42.38 -44.14
C ILE A 1042 17.33 43.50 -43.29
N GLN A 1043 16.87 44.54 -43.97
CA GLN A 1043 16.20 45.67 -43.32
C GLN A 1043 14.88 45.22 -42.68
N TYR A 1044 14.59 45.76 -41.49
CA TYR A 1044 13.38 45.49 -40.71
C TYR A 1044 13.24 44.06 -40.14
N LEU A 1045 14.25 43.20 -40.30
CA LEU A 1045 14.21 41.83 -39.77
C LEU A 1045 14.25 41.78 -38.24
N HIS A 1046 15.06 42.64 -37.61
CA HIS A 1046 15.21 42.65 -36.14
C HIS A 1046 13.86 42.87 -35.43
N GLU A 1047 13.02 43.80 -35.90
CA GLU A 1047 11.70 44.08 -35.33
C GLU A 1047 10.67 43.00 -35.67
N THR A 1048 10.88 42.24 -36.76
CA THR A 1048 10.03 41.11 -37.16
C THR A 1048 10.44 39.80 -36.49
N MET A 1049 11.66 39.71 -35.95
CA MET A 1049 12.22 38.48 -35.37
C MET A 1049 11.38 37.94 -34.21
N GLU A 1050 10.74 38.79 -33.41
CA GLU A 1050 9.84 38.32 -32.34
C GLU A 1050 8.64 37.52 -32.88
N LEU A 1051 8.09 37.92 -34.03
CA LEU A 1051 6.99 37.19 -34.68
C LEU A 1051 7.49 35.88 -35.32
N ILE A 1052 8.74 35.85 -35.80
CA ILE A 1052 9.37 34.63 -36.31
C ILE A 1052 9.63 33.64 -35.16
N LYS A 1053 10.07 34.15 -34.00
CA LYS A 1053 10.21 33.34 -32.78
C LYS A 1053 8.88 32.75 -32.35
N GLU A 1054 7.80 33.52 -32.36
CA GLU A 1054 6.45 33.03 -32.05
C GLU A 1054 6.03 31.93 -33.02
N ALA A 1055 6.24 32.13 -34.33
CA ALA A 1055 6.00 31.11 -35.35
C ALA A 1055 6.82 29.83 -35.15
N PHE A 1056 8.09 29.97 -34.78
CA PHE A 1056 8.96 28.85 -34.44
C PHE A 1056 8.45 28.09 -33.21
N ILE A 1057 8.05 28.78 -32.15
CA ILE A 1057 7.48 28.16 -30.94
C ILE A 1057 6.19 27.40 -31.30
N GLU A 1058 5.30 27.98 -32.10
CA GLU A 1058 4.11 27.28 -32.58
C GLU A 1058 4.46 26.02 -33.41
N ALA A 1059 5.40 26.14 -34.34
CA ALA A 1059 5.84 25.03 -35.18
C ALA A 1059 6.49 23.90 -34.38
N MET A 1060 7.25 24.23 -33.33
CA MET A 1060 7.88 23.24 -32.46
C MET A 1060 6.89 22.62 -31.48
N ASN A 1061 5.82 23.31 -31.09
CA ASN A 1061 4.77 22.74 -30.24
C ASN A 1061 3.83 21.80 -30.99
N ARG A 1062 3.63 22.02 -32.30
CA ARG A 1062 2.77 21.20 -33.16
C ARG A 1062 3.48 20.95 -34.49
N GLY A 1063 4.12 19.80 -34.64
CA GLY A 1063 4.83 19.44 -35.87
C GLY A 1063 3.89 19.11 -37.05
N PRO A 1064 4.40 19.12 -38.30
CA PRO A 1064 3.60 18.95 -39.50
C PRO A 1064 3.17 17.49 -39.79
N LEU A 1065 3.79 16.49 -39.15
CA LEU A 1065 3.53 15.08 -39.41
C LEU A 1065 2.26 14.60 -38.69
N ALA A 1066 2.18 14.77 -37.37
CA ALA A 1066 1.11 14.26 -36.52
C ALA A 1066 0.64 15.27 -35.45
N ALA A 1067 1.05 16.54 -35.57
CA ALA A 1067 0.82 17.59 -34.58
C ALA A 1067 1.36 17.23 -33.19
N GLU A 1068 2.45 16.46 -33.12
CA GLU A 1068 3.19 16.20 -31.87
C GLU A 1068 4.32 17.22 -31.71
N LYS A 1069 4.82 17.40 -30.48
CA LYS A 1069 5.93 18.34 -30.22
C LYS A 1069 7.20 17.92 -30.96
N CYS A 1070 7.92 18.86 -31.54
CA CYS A 1070 9.19 18.63 -32.19
C CYS A 1070 10.33 18.46 -31.18
N MET A 1071 11.32 17.64 -31.52
CA MET A 1071 12.51 17.38 -30.71
C MET A 1071 13.75 17.35 -31.60
N GLY A 1072 14.80 18.03 -31.15
CA GLY A 1072 16.11 18.01 -31.81
C GLY A 1072 16.12 18.62 -33.21
N VAL A 1073 15.30 19.65 -33.47
CA VAL A 1073 15.27 20.34 -34.77
C VAL A 1073 16.07 21.64 -34.72
N LYS A 1074 17.01 21.80 -35.65
CA LYS A 1074 17.75 23.05 -35.89
C LYS A 1074 17.13 23.76 -37.10
N VAL A 1075 16.62 24.98 -36.90
CA VAL A 1075 15.93 25.79 -37.91
C VAL A 1075 16.78 27.01 -38.23
N LEU A 1076 17.15 27.18 -39.50
CA LEU A 1076 17.97 28.29 -39.97
C LEU A 1076 17.13 29.21 -40.87
N LEU A 1077 17.01 30.48 -40.49
CA LEU A 1077 16.52 31.51 -41.39
C LEU A 1077 17.67 31.95 -42.29
N VAL A 1078 17.64 31.57 -43.57
CA VAL A 1078 18.76 31.85 -44.50
C VAL A 1078 18.54 33.11 -45.34
N ASP A 1079 17.29 33.47 -45.60
CA ASP A 1079 16.93 34.71 -46.30
C ASP A 1079 15.50 35.16 -45.93
N ALA A 1080 15.20 36.44 -46.12
CA ALA A 1080 13.89 37.01 -45.92
C ALA A 1080 13.65 38.24 -46.81
N LYS A 1081 12.43 38.37 -47.33
CA LYS A 1081 11.95 39.58 -47.99
C LYS A 1081 10.84 40.18 -47.13
N LEU A 1082 11.02 41.41 -46.68
CA LEU A 1082 10.04 42.10 -45.84
C LEU A 1082 9.51 43.34 -46.56
N HIS A 1083 8.22 43.63 -46.36
CA HIS A 1083 7.64 44.90 -46.78
C HIS A 1083 8.19 46.05 -45.93
N GLU A 1084 8.22 47.27 -46.45
CA GLU A 1084 8.70 48.45 -45.72
C GLU A 1084 7.70 48.92 -44.64
N ASP A 1085 6.40 48.96 -44.97
CA ASP A 1085 5.36 49.37 -44.02
C ASP A 1085 5.01 48.27 -43.00
N SER A 1086 5.02 48.63 -41.72
CA SER A 1086 4.67 47.75 -40.58
C SER A 1086 3.27 47.14 -40.67
N VAL A 1087 2.32 47.83 -41.30
CA VAL A 1087 0.93 47.35 -41.52
C VAL A 1087 0.89 46.05 -42.33
N HIS A 1088 1.82 45.86 -43.26
CA HIS A 1088 1.88 44.67 -44.11
C HIS A 1088 2.68 43.50 -43.49
N ARG A 1089 3.21 43.67 -42.27
CA ARG A 1089 4.16 42.74 -41.59
C ARG A 1089 3.71 42.43 -40.15
N GLY A 1090 2.41 42.59 -39.87
CA GLY A 1090 1.83 42.23 -38.57
C GLY A 1090 1.80 40.72 -38.29
N PRO A 1091 1.39 40.31 -37.07
CA PRO A 1091 1.37 38.91 -36.62
C PRO A 1091 0.63 37.98 -37.60
N ALA A 1092 -0.55 38.39 -38.06
CA ALA A 1092 -1.38 37.63 -39.01
C ALA A 1092 -0.73 37.41 -40.39
N GLN A 1093 0.38 38.09 -40.70
CA GLN A 1093 1.12 37.95 -41.94
C GLN A 1093 2.41 37.14 -41.75
N VAL A 1094 3.20 37.48 -40.74
CA VAL A 1094 4.53 36.91 -40.51
C VAL A 1094 4.45 35.50 -39.94
N ILE A 1095 3.62 35.30 -38.91
CA ILE A 1095 3.53 34.01 -38.20
C ILE A 1095 3.15 32.87 -39.15
N PRO A 1096 2.06 32.95 -39.94
CA PRO A 1096 1.72 31.86 -40.85
C PRO A 1096 2.78 31.65 -41.94
N ALA A 1097 3.41 32.71 -42.46
CA ALA A 1097 4.46 32.60 -43.48
C ALA A 1097 5.69 31.86 -42.97
N ALA A 1098 6.20 32.26 -41.80
CA ALA A 1098 7.36 31.63 -41.18
C ALA A 1098 7.05 30.18 -40.77
N ARG A 1099 5.85 29.91 -40.23
CA ARG A 1099 5.42 28.56 -39.88
C ARG A 1099 5.33 27.64 -41.10
N SER A 1100 4.74 28.11 -42.20
CA SER A 1100 4.71 27.33 -43.46
C SER A 1100 6.10 27.10 -44.02
N ALA A 1101 7.01 28.08 -43.91
CA ALA A 1101 8.41 27.90 -44.32
C ALA A 1101 9.08 26.76 -43.54
N ILE A 1102 8.91 26.73 -42.22
CA ILE A 1102 9.45 25.68 -41.35
C ILE A 1102 8.83 24.31 -41.71
N TYR A 1103 7.51 24.22 -41.82
CA TYR A 1103 6.85 22.94 -42.14
C TYR A 1103 7.23 22.40 -43.53
N GLY A 1104 7.32 23.27 -44.54
CA GLY A 1104 7.77 22.87 -45.86
C GLY A 1104 9.22 22.40 -45.87
N ALA A 1105 10.11 23.09 -45.15
CA ALA A 1105 11.49 22.65 -44.97
C ALA A 1105 11.58 21.30 -44.23
N MET A 1106 10.76 21.08 -43.20
CA MET A 1106 10.66 19.78 -42.51
C MET A 1106 10.18 18.67 -43.44
N CYS A 1107 9.22 18.94 -44.34
CA CYS A 1107 8.81 17.99 -45.38
C CYS A 1107 9.99 17.57 -46.25
N GLN A 1108 10.81 18.53 -46.70
CA GLN A 1108 11.99 18.27 -47.53
C GLN A 1108 13.13 17.57 -46.76
N GLY A 1109 13.27 17.85 -45.46
CA GLY A 1109 14.28 17.23 -44.58
C GLY A 1109 13.96 15.80 -44.13
N GLY A 1110 12.83 15.24 -44.58
CA GLY A 1110 12.38 13.91 -44.22
C GLY A 1110 11.84 13.88 -42.78
N ARG A 1111 10.54 14.14 -42.62
CA ARG A 1111 9.85 14.10 -41.32
C ARG A 1111 9.90 12.70 -40.71
N ILE A 1112 10.36 12.62 -39.47
CA ILE A 1112 10.38 11.39 -38.69
C ILE A 1112 9.53 11.53 -37.43
N LEU A 1113 8.93 10.43 -37.03
CA LEU A 1113 8.29 10.29 -35.73
C LEU A 1113 9.27 9.63 -34.78
N LEU A 1114 9.38 10.14 -33.57
CA LEU A 1114 10.22 9.62 -32.50
C LEU A 1114 9.32 9.00 -31.42
N GLU A 1115 9.62 7.78 -31.00
CA GLU A 1115 8.93 7.08 -29.93
C GLU A 1115 9.78 7.04 -28.65
N PRO A 1116 9.16 7.13 -27.47
CA PRO A 1116 9.88 7.01 -26.21
C PRO A 1116 10.34 5.57 -25.98
N ILE A 1117 11.60 5.42 -25.54
CA ILE A 1117 12.25 4.15 -25.25
C ILE A 1117 12.47 4.04 -23.75
N THR A 1118 12.21 2.86 -23.19
CA THR A 1118 12.60 2.51 -21.83
C THR A 1118 13.72 1.49 -21.87
N LYS A 1119 14.72 1.67 -21.02
CA LYS A 1119 15.59 0.58 -20.59
C LYS A 1119 14.80 -0.33 -19.66
N VAL A 1120 15.06 -1.62 -19.76
CA VAL A 1120 14.44 -2.67 -18.97
C VAL A 1120 15.56 -3.54 -18.41
N PHE A 1121 15.59 -3.66 -17.08
CA PHE A 1121 16.50 -4.55 -16.38
C PHE A 1121 15.68 -5.73 -15.90
N ILE A 1122 16.05 -6.95 -16.29
CA ILE A 1122 15.29 -8.18 -16.02
C ILE A 1122 16.22 -9.16 -15.31
N ASN A 1123 15.98 -9.40 -14.03
CA ASN A 1123 16.71 -10.32 -13.18
C ASN A 1123 15.94 -11.65 -13.07
N VAL A 1124 16.53 -12.73 -13.57
CA VAL A 1124 15.87 -14.04 -13.68
C VAL A 1124 16.83 -15.19 -13.40
N PRO A 1125 16.37 -16.29 -12.78
CA PRO A 1125 17.13 -17.53 -12.72
C PRO A 1125 17.45 -18.08 -14.14
N GLN A 1126 18.59 -18.77 -14.27
CA GLN A 1126 19.06 -19.28 -15.56
C GLN A 1126 18.03 -20.17 -16.28
N ASP A 1127 17.22 -20.94 -15.56
CA ASP A 1127 16.27 -21.89 -16.13
C ASP A 1127 15.06 -21.22 -16.82
N VAL A 1128 14.78 -19.94 -16.51
CA VAL A 1128 13.69 -19.16 -17.13
C VAL A 1128 14.20 -17.97 -17.96
N MET A 1129 15.52 -17.83 -18.10
CA MET A 1129 16.15 -16.77 -18.89
C MET A 1129 15.66 -16.75 -20.35
N GLY A 1130 15.50 -17.92 -20.98
CA GLY A 1130 15.03 -18.02 -22.37
C GLY A 1130 13.61 -17.44 -22.56
N SER A 1131 12.71 -17.67 -21.60
CA SER A 1131 11.36 -17.11 -21.63
C SER A 1131 11.35 -15.59 -21.47
N ALA A 1132 12.25 -15.07 -20.61
CA ALA A 1132 12.38 -13.63 -20.40
C ALA A 1132 12.91 -12.91 -21.65
N ILE A 1133 13.92 -13.49 -22.31
CA ILE A 1133 14.45 -13.02 -23.59
C ILE A 1133 13.36 -13.05 -24.67
N GLY A 1134 12.58 -14.13 -24.74
CA GLY A 1134 11.49 -14.27 -25.71
C GLY A 1134 10.41 -13.20 -25.55
N ASP A 1135 9.99 -12.89 -24.33
CA ASP A 1135 8.96 -11.87 -24.07
C ASP A 1135 9.44 -10.46 -24.46
N ILE A 1136 10.65 -10.08 -24.05
CA ILE A 1136 11.18 -8.74 -24.34
C ILE A 1136 11.47 -8.54 -25.83
N GLN A 1137 12.00 -9.56 -26.52
CA GLN A 1137 12.21 -9.50 -27.97
C GLN A 1137 10.88 -9.46 -28.73
N GLY A 1138 9.83 -10.13 -28.22
CA GLY A 1138 8.47 -10.05 -28.76
C GLY A 1138 7.86 -8.65 -28.71
N ARG A 1139 8.42 -7.75 -27.88
CA ARG A 1139 8.00 -6.36 -27.68
C ARG A 1139 8.93 -5.35 -28.36
N ARG A 1140 9.55 -5.73 -29.48
CA ARG A 1140 10.60 -4.96 -30.16
C ARG A 1140 11.78 -4.60 -29.26
N GLY A 1141 12.01 -5.39 -28.21
CA GLY A 1141 13.09 -5.17 -27.26
C GLY A 1141 14.45 -5.63 -27.81
N VAL A 1142 15.46 -4.79 -27.66
CA VAL A 1142 16.85 -5.08 -28.02
C VAL A 1142 17.64 -5.36 -26.74
N ILE A 1143 18.30 -6.51 -26.66
CA ILE A 1143 19.17 -6.85 -25.54
C ILE A 1143 20.50 -6.11 -25.71
N GLU A 1144 20.86 -5.31 -24.71
CA GLU A 1144 22.13 -4.58 -24.67
C GLU A 1144 23.21 -5.41 -23.98
N ASP A 1145 22.87 -6.06 -22.86
CA ASP A 1145 23.84 -6.80 -22.06
C ASP A 1145 23.18 -7.95 -21.27
N ILE A 1146 23.97 -8.97 -20.94
CA ILE A 1146 23.56 -10.10 -20.09
C ILE A 1146 24.68 -10.38 -19.09
N ASN A 1147 24.45 -10.05 -17.82
CA ASN A 1147 25.40 -10.27 -16.74
C ASN A 1147 24.95 -11.40 -15.83
N GLN A 1148 25.90 -12.22 -15.37
CA GLN A 1148 25.62 -13.28 -14.40
C GLN A 1148 26.07 -12.87 -12.99
N GLU A 1149 25.13 -12.86 -12.05
CA GLU A 1149 25.38 -12.57 -10.64
C GLU A 1149 24.94 -13.76 -9.77
N GLY A 1150 25.85 -14.72 -9.54
CA GLY A 1150 25.56 -15.93 -8.79
C GLY A 1150 24.61 -16.88 -9.54
N GLU A 1151 23.47 -17.21 -8.93
CA GLU A 1151 22.43 -18.08 -9.53
C GLU A 1151 21.43 -17.30 -10.42
N LEU A 1152 21.51 -15.96 -10.42
CA LEU A 1152 20.63 -15.08 -11.18
C LEU A 1152 21.37 -14.47 -12.38
N THR A 1153 20.62 -14.25 -13.45
CA THR A 1153 21.06 -13.56 -14.66
C THR A 1153 20.32 -12.22 -14.79
N VAL A 1154 21.08 -11.15 -14.92
CA VAL A 1154 20.59 -9.79 -15.20
C VAL A 1154 20.65 -9.54 -16.70
N ILE A 1155 19.49 -9.47 -17.35
CA ILE A 1155 19.34 -9.07 -18.75
C ILE A 1155 19.07 -7.56 -18.78
N GLN A 1156 19.90 -6.81 -19.49
CA GLN A 1156 19.68 -5.39 -19.78
C GLN A 1156 19.19 -5.25 -21.21
N SER A 1157 18.08 -4.57 -21.41
CA SER A 1157 17.48 -4.36 -22.72
C SER A 1157 16.86 -2.98 -22.86
N LYS A 1158 16.48 -2.62 -24.08
CA LYS A 1158 15.69 -1.43 -24.39
C LYS A 1158 14.47 -1.83 -25.19
N ALA A 1159 13.32 -1.25 -24.87
CA ALA A 1159 12.07 -1.47 -25.60
C ALA A 1159 11.26 -0.18 -25.71
N PRO A 1160 10.46 -0.01 -26.78
CA PRO A 1160 9.57 1.13 -26.91
C PRO A 1160 8.45 1.11 -25.88
N VAL A 1161 8.12 2.26 -25.27
CA VAL A 1161 7.06 2.35 -24.24
C VAL A 1161 5.71 1.84 -24.76
N ALA A 1162 5.43 2.04 -26.05
CA ALA A 1162 4.21 1.55 -26.71
C ALA A 1162 4.04 0.02 -26.61
N GLU A 1163 5.16 -0.71 -26.59
CA GLU A 1163 5.17 -2.17 -26.49
C GLU A 1163 5.23 -2.67 -25.04
N MET A 1164 5.40 -1.75 -24.08
CA MET A 1164 5.58 -2.10 -22.66
C MET A 1164 4.26 -2.12 -21.87
N PHE A 1165 3.14 -1.72 -22.48
CA PHE A 1165 1.83 -1.89 -21.86
C PHE A 1165 1.56 -3.38 -21.55
N GLY A 1166 1.20 -3.65 -20.30
CA GLY A 1166 0.99 -5.01 -19.80
C GLY A 1166 2.26 -5.87 -19.65
N PHE A 1167 3.47 -5.31 -19.84
CA PHE A 1167 4.74 -6.04 -19.71
C PHE A 1167 4.86 -6.77 -18.37
N ALA A 1168 4.52 -6.09 -17.27
CA ALA A 1168 4.55 -6.65 -15.91
C ALA A 1168 3.84 -8.00 -15.79
N THR A 1169 2.69 -8.16 -16.45
CA THR A 1169 1.89 -9.38 -16.41
C THR A 1169 2.52 -10.46 -17.30
N ALA A 1170 2.97 -10.08 -18.49
CA ALA A 1170 3.51 -11.00 -19.49
C ALA A 1170 4.86 -11.58 -19.05
N ILE A 1171 5.81 -10.74 -18.63
CA ILE A 1171 7.12 -11.20 -18.18
C ILE A 1171 7.01 -12.10 -16.94
N ARG A 1172 6.10 -11.77 -16.01
CA ARG A 1172 5.81 -12.60 -14.83
C ARG A 1172 5.22 -13.95 -15.20
N SER A 1173 4.31 -13.99 -16.17
CA SER A 1173 3.76 -15.25 -16.68
C SER A 1173 4.81 -16.10 -17.39
N ALA A 1174 5.64 -15.49 -18.24
CA ALA A 1174 6.71 -16.15 -18.98
C ALA A 1174 7.77 -16.77 -18.06
N THR A 1175 8.00 -16.17 -16.90
CA THR A 1175 9.05 -16.54 -15.93
C THR A 1175 8.50 -17.21 -14.67
N GLN A 1176 7.22 -17.59 -14.65
CA GLN A 1176 6.55 -18.25 -13.52
C GLN A 1176 6.66 -17.47 -12.19
N GLY A 1177 6.65 -16.13 -12.26
CA GLY A 1177 6.74 -15.29 -11.07
C GLY A 1177 8.14 -15.10 -10.50
N ARG A 1178 9.18 -15.65 -11.15
CA ARG A 1178 10.57 -15.66 -10.66
C ARG A 1178 11.43 -14.52 -11.23
N VAL A 1179 10.80 -13.53 -11.85
CA VAL A 1179 11.45 -12.35 -12.43
C VAL A 1179 11.36 -11.17 -11.48
N LEU A 1180 12.49 -10.50 -11.26
CA LEU A 1180 12.53 -9.13 -10.79
C LEU A 1180 12.83 -8.25 -12.00
N TRP A 1181 12.12 -7.15 -12.18
CA TRP A 1181 12.42 -6.24 -13.28
C TRP A 1181 12.21 -4.79 -12.87
N SER A 1182 12.89 -3.90 -13.56
CA SER A 1182 12.77 -2.46 -13.39
C SER A 1182 12.94 -1.77 -14.73
N THR A 1183 12.46 -0.53 -14.81
CA THR A 1183 12.55 0.30 -16.01
C THR A 1183 13.20 1.64 -15.71
N GLU A 1184 13.91 2.18 -16.70
CA GLU A 1184 14.48 3.53 -16.67
C GLU A 1184 14.18 4.19 -18.02
N ASN A 1185 13.75 5.46 -18.03
CA ASN A 1185 13.56 6.19 -19.28
C ASN A 1185 14.90 6.31 -20.02
N SER A 1186 14.91 5.99 -21.31
CA SER A 1186 16.11 5.99 -22.16
C SER A 1186 16.09 7.07 -23.27
N GLY A 1187 15.13 7.99 -23.21
CA GLY A 1187 14.93 9.04 -24.22
C GLY A 1187 14.01 8.61 -25.35
N PHE A 1188 14.17 9.24 -26.51
CA PHE A 1188 13.38 9.00 -27.71
C PHE A 1188 14.26 8.45 -28.84
N GLU A 1189 13.73 7.51 -29.61
CA GLU A 1189 14.37 6.96 -30.81
C GLU A 1189 13.41 7.01 -32.01
N PRO A 1190 13.91 7.07 -33.26
CA PRO A 1190 13.05 7.07 -34.44
C PRO A 1190 12.18 5.82 -34.55
N VAL A 1191 10.89 6.03 -34.82
CA VAL A 1191 9.95 4.95 -35.16
C VAL A 1191 10.41 4.26 -36.44
N PRO A 1192 10.40 2.92 -36.52
CA PRO A 1192 10.75 2.21 -37.74
C PRO A 1192 9.97 2.72 -38.96
N PRO A 1193 10.62 2.96 -40.13
CA PRO A 1193 9.96 3.51 -41.31
C PRO A 1193 8.75 2.71 -41.80
N THR A 1194 8.72 1.41 -41.52
CA THR A 1194 7.60 0.50 -41.86
C THR A 1194 6.37 0.72 -40.98
N LEU A 1195 6.55 1.13 -39.71
CA LEU A 1195 5.46 1.36 -38.74
C LEU A 1195 4.99 2.81 -38.73
N GLN A 1196 5.86 3.76 -39.08
CA GLN A 1196 5.57 5.20 -39.00
C GLN A 1196 4.26 5.60 -39.70
N PRO A 1197 3.93 5.15 -40.93
CA PRO A 1197 2.68 5.56 -41.59
C PRO A 1197 1.41 5.16 -40.83
N GLU A 1198 1.40 3.96 -40.24
CA GLU A 1198 0.28 3.46 -39.45
C GLU A 1198 0.11 4.25 -38.16
N VAL A 1199 1.22 4.48 -37.44
CA VAL A 1199 1.24 5.25 -36.19
C VAL A 1199 0.80 6.70 -36.45
N VAL A 1200 1.33 7.34 -37.49
CA VAL A 1200 0.94 8.71 -37.89
C VAL A 1200 -0.54 8.78 -38.20
N ARG A 1201 -1.07 7.85 -39.02
CA ARG A 1201 -2.50 7.82 -39.36
C ARG A 1201 -3.37 7.67 -38.12
N SER A 1202 -2.97 6.81 -37.18
CA SER A 1202 -3.66 6.61 -35.90
C SER A 1202 -3.70 7.90 -35.07
N ILE A 1203 -2.55 8.57 -34.89
CA ILE A 1203 -2.46 9.83 -34.13
C ILE A 1203 -3.30 10.94 -34.78
N ARG A 1204 -3.21 11.09 -36.11
CA ARG A 1204 -3.95 12.12 -36.84
C ARG A 1204 -5.46 11.90 -36.76
N THR A 1205 -5.92 10.67 -36.96
CA THR A 1205 -7.34 10.30 -36.82
C THR A 1205 -7.85 10.60 -35.42
N ARG A 1206 -7.07 10.25 -34.38
CA ARG A 1206 -7.40 10.55 -32.98
C ARG A 1206 -7.51 12.04 -32.71
N LYS A 1207 -6.62 12.86 -33.28
CA LYS A 1207 -6.64 14.33 -33.14
C LYS A 1207 -7.67 15.01 -34.05
N GLY A 1208 -8.52 14.26 -34.76
CA GLY A 1208 -9.51 14.81 -35.69
C GLY A 1208 -8.90 15.47 -36.94
N LEU A 1209 -7.65 15.16 -37.26
CA LEU A 1209 -6.94 15.65 -38.45
C LEU A 1209 -7.17 14.72 -39.63
N THR A 1210 -6.85 15.19 -40.85
CA THR A 1210 -6.84 14.34 -42.03
C THR A 1210 -5.92 13.13 -41.80
N PRO A 1211 -6.32 11.88 -42.07
CA PRO A 1211 -5.50 10.71 -41.76
C PRO A 1211 -4.12 10.73 -42.44
N GLU A 1212 -4.03 11.30 -43.64
CA GLU A 1212 -2.77 11.53 -44.35
C GLU A 1212 -2.20 12.92 -44.02
N PRO A 1213 -0.88 13.03 -43.74
CA PRO A 1213 -0.21 14.29 -43.51
C PRO A 1213 -0.08 15.10 -44.81
N TYR A 1214 -0.07 16.42 -44.68
CA TYR A 1214 0.14 17.31 -45.81
C TYR A 1214 1.55 17.17 -46.39
N ASP A 1215 1.71 17.36 -47.69
CA ASP A 1215 3.00 17.33 -48.38
C ASP A 1215 3.59 18.75 -48.53
N GLU A 1216 4.74 18.86 -49.19
CA GLU A 1216 5.39 20.16 -49.43
C GLU A 1216 4.53 21.10 -50.30
N ALA A 1217 3.69 20.55 -51.20
CA ALA A 1217 2.86 21.34 -52.09
C ALA A 1217 1.77 22.10 -51.33
N TYR A 1218 1.22 21.49 -50.26
CA TYR A 1218 0.28 22.15 -49.36
C TYR A 1218 0.88 23.40 -48.69
N TYR A 1219 2.14 23.33 -48.25
CA TYR A 1219 2.79 24.45 -47.55
C TYR A 1219 3.38 25.51 -48.50
N ALA A 1220 3.50 25.20 -49.78
CA ALA A 1220 3.91 26.14 -50.83
C ALA A 1220 2.75 27.02 -51.35
N ALA A 1221 1.51 26.59 -51.14
CA ALA A 1221 0.27 27.27 -51.53
C ALA A 1221 -0.08 28.40 -50.56
#